data_AF-A0A0C2FQJ5-F1
#
_entry.id   AF-A0A0C2FQJ5-F1
#
_cell.length_a   1.000
_cell.length_b   1.000
_cell.length_c   1.000
_cell.angle_alpha   90.00
_cell.angle_beta   90.00
_cell.angle_gamma   90.00
#
_symmetry.space_group_name_H-M   'P 1'
#
loop_
_entity.id
_entity.type
_entity.pdbx_description
1 polymer ?
#
loop_
_entity_poly.entity_id
_entity_poly.type
_entity_poly.pdbx_seq_one_letter_code
_entity_poly.pdbx_strand_id
1 'polypeptide(L)'
;MSDRLGATLAAASEGLNLGQDAGTDISSTTLLRLLGGVVVATKCADQGTVSGVETWIASVGSERTNRSWLDWLTLADGAFPADGGDSIGDKTRQVGATTYARHLVRLTVAIGHLRNASRRNVPVAPETLGQIWAIVRDALTGIQDTTNTAASATGTTRPLGAAMRSSQGFLHVPLYSIVKDGDIDELIRLHVWLPGKQSPADAAKNGEVGAFTVHSHQPFAQSWILAGEGTDHPYAAEPVDTAGDATHARYALSWTGPVDGKDNGNDTDTGTVYKTHQTASTVRNRGLYVRATPLAPVRRGPGSTYTIPAAAYHWTEAAPGALHATLFFFDASRGFVRDADVLGPVDGDGHTQVRDPAGVTAAALASAVERVRQWEAHMSRARAHARRADWEPALHELDKALALTSEADDGAGKSADDTLFPNAAHYRCTVHGEMGSTNRRFGRYDVAAGFLEAALAEMARGEAEDGHATGPQRLEVSGELGVVYRHMGRLRDAEHVLQIQYTTALALGADAAACRAIGNLGMVNYQLSQEDPRQAGQIETRSEDPNQDRLATAIEQLQERVARARRLGNDPHAALWEAIGLQRLALCYAATGRPGDTRRGVESAEAAFALTADSPDPTVVAFSSLFLGRALAADQTEQTTHADRVRAAKYLSGAWLPAGRCTPAIALCKEPSAEHRSYLAELIAFSASHAECAGLDAGLDAVDENGYTALDYCVFNGDGATEALVVEALHRQLHARADSALAERRTEARLRKGYRELFQDVMRPVLLSTKDKGAPAVDTLTRLRSVYANALDASPASPGYRGVFDDFKCVPYRAFAVAGHLPGGADNLARRVAAPVDGGTVEDSPDSVDAVDYVVFISYRWINVTRDATAPDDAAHTQYRRICAAVEAFLQRHADVTADRLGLWIDHACVDQTNPAPGIAALPMLVAQCNAVISLTSADYYDRAWCSVEVMMAQVLCRAYGLHAWYEHVVDADSHGTLRPGPMDIEINMAHKVLAFESDRPRILFLERQAKLLG
;
A
#
# COMPACT_ATOMS: atom_id res chain seq x y z
N MET A 1 0.73 28.80 -10.21
CA MET A 1 0.07 27.61 -9.61
C MET A 1 -1.39 27.44 -10.03
N SER A 2 -2.05 28.43 -10.66
CA SER A 2 -3.41 28.30 -11.22
C SER A 2 -3.48 27.54 -12.57
N ASP A 3 -2.36 27.40 -13.29
CA ASP A 3 -2.38 26.85 -14.67
C ASP A 3 -1.99 25.36 -14.77
N ARG A 4 -1.50 24.71 -13.70
CA ARG A 4 -1.12 23.28 -13.73
C ARG A 4 -2.20 22.30 -13.27
N LEU A 5 -3.21 22.72 -12.50
CA LEU A 5 -4.42 21.92 -12.33
C LEU A 5 -5.24 21.87 -13.64
N GLY A 6 -5.19 22.94 -14.44
CA GLY A 6 -5.68 22.93 -15.83
C GLY A 6 -4.83 22.05 -16.77
N ALA A 7 -3.51 21.99 -16.58
CA ALA A 7 -2.62 21.23 -17.47
C ALA A 7 -2.57 19.71 -17.18
N THR A 8 -2.77 19.26 -15.94
CA THR A 8 -2.90 17.81 -15.65
C THR A 8 -4.29 17.27 -16.05
N LEU A 9 -5.30 18.14 -16.16
CA LEU A 9 -6.58 17.84 -16.83
C LEU A 9 -6.45 17.86 -18.37
N ALA A 10 -5.58 18.70 -18.92
CA ALA A 10 -5.36 18.78 -20.38
C ALA A 10 -4.41 17.71 -20.94
N ALA A 11 -3.35 17.32 -20.23
CA ALA A 11 -2.42 16.28 -20.70
C ALA A 11 -3.01 14.85 -20.61
N ALA A 12 -4.03 14.64 -19.77
CA ALA A 12 -4.88 13.46 -19.82
C ALA A 12 -5.84 13.46 -21.03
N SER A 13 -6.11 14.63 -21.64
CA SER A 13 -7.01 14.74 -22.79
C SER A 13 -6.34 14.43 -24.14
N GLU A 14 -5.00 14.41 -24.24
CA GLU A 14 -4.29 14.20 -25.52
C GLU A 14 -3.81 12.74 -25.76
N GLY A 15 -4.11 11.82 -24.84
CA GLY A 15 -3.79 10.39 -25.01
C GLY A 15 -4.87 9.40 -24.57
N LEU A 16 -5.94 9.86 -23.90
CA LEU A 16 -7.05 9.01 -23.54
C LEU A 16 -8.08 9.02 -24.66
N ASN A 17 -8.33 7.84 -25.22
CA ASN A 17 -9.48 7.57 -26.04
C ASN A 17 -10.75 7.66 -25.15
N LEU A 18 -11.17 8.88 -24.78
CA LEU A 18 -12.33 9.23 -23.93
C LEU A 18 -13.67 9.00 -24.65
N GLY A 19 -13.75 7.96 -25.48
CA GLY A 19 -14.95 7.59 -26.24
C GLY A 19 -16.01 6.83 -25.44
N GLN A 20 -15.90 6.70 -24.12
CA GLN A 20 -16.78 5.81 -23.32
C GLN A 20 -17.95 6.49 -22.58
N ASP A 21 -17.99 7.82 -22.45
CA ASP A 21 -19.09 8.52 -21.73
C ASP A 21 -20.21 9.08 -22.63
N ALA A 22 -20.18 8.75 -23.94
CA ALA A 22 -21.16 9.20 -24.91
C ALA A 22 -22.58 8.79 -24.49
N GLY A 23 -23.39 9.77 -24.06
CA GLY A 23 -24.80 9.58 -23.71
C GLY A 23 -25.14 9.62 -22.23
N THR A 24 -24.28 10.03 -21.31
CA THR A 24 -24.71 10.27 -19.92
C THR A 24 -25.18 11.71 -19.64
N ASP A 25 -25.26 12.55 -20.70
CA ASP A 25 -25.56 13.97 -20.58
C ASP A 25 -26.81 14.30 -19.77
N ILE A 26 -26.72 15.40 -19.02
CA ILE A 26 -27.75 15.84 -18.08
C ILE A 26 -28.31 17.17 -18.57
N SER A 27 -29.63 17.22 -18.77
CA SER A 27 -30.33 18.48 -19.07
C SER A 27 -30.57 19.28 -17.78
N SER A 28 -30.66 20.60 -17.89
CA SER A 28 -30.98 21.49 -16.76
C SER A 28 -32.31 21.12 -16.08
N THR A 29 -33.33 20.76 -16.86
CA THR A 29 -34.63 20.27 -16.33
C THR A 29 -34.47 18.98 -15.52
N THR A 30 -33.64 18.06 -16.00
CA THR A 30 -33.34 16.82 -15.25
C THR A 30 -32.60 17.16 -13.97
N LEU A 31 -31.60 18.05 -14.03
CA LEU A 31 -30.80 18.44 -12.87
C LEU A 31 -31.64 19.14 -11.78
N LEU A 32 -32.59 20.00 -12.17
CA LEU A 32 -33.56 20.60 -11.23
C LEU A 32 -34.44 19.55 -10.55
N ARG A 33 -34.93 18.56 -11.30
CA ARG A 33 -35.69 17.43 -10.72
C ARG A 33 -34.83 16.64 -9.74
N LEU A 34 -33.58 16.37 -10.10
CA LEU A 34 -32.64 15.64 -9.24
C LEU A 34 -32.37 16.41 -7.95
N LEU A 35 -32.14 17.72 -8.05
CA LEU A 35 -31.89 18.60 -6.90
C LEU A 35 -33.02 18.50 -5.87
N GLY A 36 -34.28 18.53 -6.32
CA GLY A 36 -35.44 18.35 -5.43
C GLY A 36 -35.37 17.04 -4.65
N GLY A 37 -34.99 15.94 -5.30
CA GLY A 37 -34.81 14.65 -4.62
C GLY A 37 -33.61 14.59 -3.68
N VAL A 38 -32.51 15.30 -3.99
CA VAL A 38 -31.34 15.42 -3.11
C VAL A 38 -31.69 16.23 -1.86
N VAL A 39 -32.41 17.34 -2.01
CA VAL A 39 -32.88 18.19 -0.90
C VAL A 39 -33.74 17.38 0.09
N VAL A 40 -34.66 16.56 -0.42
CA VAL A 40 -35.50 15.66 0.40
C VAL A 40 -34.64 14.61 1.12
N ALA A 41 -33.75 13.93 0.40
CA ALA A 41 -32.92 12.86 0.96
C ALA A 41 -31.94 13.36 2.02
N THR A 42 -31.32 14.52 1.79
CA THR A 42 -30.30 15.09 2.69
C THR A 42 -30.86 15.90 3.86
N LYS A 43 -32.20 16.10 3.92
CA LYS A 43 -32.87 17.00 4.87
C LYS A 43 -32.30 18.42 4.84
N CYS A 44 -32.04 18.94 3.65
CA CYS A 44 -31.49 20.27 3.51
C CYS A 44 -32.47 21.32 4.08
N ALA A 45 -32.06 22.02 5.14
CA ALA A 45 -32.91 22.99 5.86
C ALA A 45 -32.76 24.43 5.35
N ASP A 46 -31.69 24.73 4.60
CA ASP A 46 -31.39 26.07 4.10
C ASP A 46 -32.07 26.33 2.75
N GLN A 47 -33.30 26.82 2.81
CA GLN A 47 -34.12 27.17 1.65
C GLN A 47 -33.48 28.28 0.80
N GLY A 48 -32.69 29.16 1.40
CA GLY A 48 -32.00 30.24 0.67
C GLY A 48 -30.93 29.68 -0.26
N THR A 49 -30.11 28.77 0.25
CA THR A 49 -29.09 28.08 -0.56
C THR A 49 -29.72 27.21 -1.66
N VAL A 50 -30.79 26.48 -1.36
CA VAL A 50 -31.50 25.67 -2.38
C VAL A 50 -32.02 26.54 -3.52
N SER A 51 -32.70 27.64 -3.21
CA SER A 51 -33.25 28.56 -4.22
C SER A 51 -32.14 29.23 -5.05
N GLY A 52 -31.01 29.54 -4.43
CA GLY A 52 -29.83 30.04 -5.13
C GLY A 52 -29.28 29.04 -6.16
N VAL A 53 -29.20 27.77 -5.77
CA VAL A 53 -28.79 26.68 -6.67
C VAL A 53 -29.80 26.46 -7.80
N GLU A 54 -31.11 26.45 -7.51
CA GLU A 54 -32.16 26.32 -8.53
C GLU A 54 -32.07 27.42 -9.58
N THR A 55 -31.91 28.66 -9.13
CA THR A 55 -31.76 29.83 -10.00
C THR A 55 -30.53 29.72 -10.88
N TRP A 56 -29.41 29.27 -10.32
CA TRP A 56 -28.18 29.05 -11.07
C TRP A 56 -28.36 27.97 -12.14
N ILE A 57 -28.90 26.78 -11.80
CA ILE A 57 -29.15 25.71 -12.78
C ILE A 57 -30.06 26.21 -13.91
N ALA A 58 -31.10 26.96 -13.58
CA ALA A 58 -32.00 27.55 -14.56
C ALA A 58 -31.30 28.55 -15.50
N SER A 59 -30.40 29.39 -14.97
CA SER A 59 -29.63 30.36 -15.76
C SER A 59 -28.61 29.71 -16.69
N VAL A 60 -27.97 28.62 -16.27
CA VAL A 60 -27.03 27.86 -17.10
C VAL A 60 -27.79 27.04 -18.17
N GLY A 61 -29.02 26.67 -17.86
CA GLY A 61 -29.91 25.86 -18.69
C GLY A 61 -30.62 26.59 -19.83
N SER A 62 -30.59 27.93 -19.89
CA SER A 62 -31.28 28.69 -20.94
C SER A 62 -30.72 28.47 -22.36
N GLU A 63 -29.56 27.83 -22.48
CA GLU A 63 -28.89 27.52 -23.77
C GLU A 63 -29.39 26.23 -24.47
N ARG A 64 -30.33 25.46 -23.88
CA ARG A 64 -30.93 24.23 -24.46
C ARG A 64 -29.96 23.15 -24.93
N THR A 65 -28.76 23.04 -24.36
CA THR A 65 -27.81 21.95 -24.65
C THR A 65 -27.75 20.94 -23.51
N ASN A 66 -27.79 19.65 -23.86
CA ASN A 66 -27.38 18.57 -22.95
C ASN A 66 -25.87 18.72 -22.72
N ARG A 67 -25.42 18.62 -21.47
CA ARG A 67 -24.01 18.76 -21.10
C ARG A 67 -23.50 17.49 -20.42
N SER A 68 -22.20 17.22 -20.56
CA SER A 68 -21.58 16.17 -19.79
C SER A 68 -21.58 16.52 -18.29
N TRP A 69 -21.47 15.52 -17.43
CA TRP A 69 -21.42 15.76 -15.99
C TRP A 69 -20.15 16.54 -15.57
N LEU A 70 -19.03 16.36 -16.27
CA LEU A 70 -17.79 17.12 -16.06
C LEU A 70 -17.94 18.61 -16.40
N ASP A 71 -18.67 18.92 -17.46
CA ASP A 71 -18.98 20.32 -17.80
C ASP A 71 -19.83 20.96 -16.71
N TRP A 72 -20.83 20.24 -16.20
CA TRP A 72 -21.64 20.70 -15.08
C TRP A 72 -20.82 20.94 -13.81
N LEU A 73 -19.86 20.06 -13.49
CA LEU A 73 -18.95 20.25 -12.36
C LEU A 73 -18.05 21.47 -12.54
N THR A 74 -17.50 21.66 -13.74
CA THR A 74 -16.64 22.82 -14.06
C THR A 74 -17.41 24.12 -13.89
N LEU A 75 -18.65 24.18 -14.37
CA LEU A 75 -19.53 25.34 -14.22
C LEU A 75 -19.91 25.57 -12.75
N ALA A 76 -20.20 24.50 -12.01
CA ALA A 76 -20.49 24.59 -10.57
C ALA A 76 -19.29 25.13 -9.79
N ASP A 77 -18.08 24.71 -10.15
CA ASP A 77 -16.86 25.10 -9.47
C ASP A 77 -16.49 26.56 -9.71
N GLY A 78 -16.80 27.11 -10.89
CA GLY A 78 -16.67 28.53 -11.18
C GLY A 78 -17.74 29.40 -10.52
N ALA A 79 -18.97 28.90 -10.39
CA ALA A 79 -20.08 29.63 -9.77
C ALA A 79 -20.02 29.64 -8.24
N PHE A 80 -19.54 28.55 -7.64
CA PHE A 80 -19.43 28.35 -6.20
C PHE A 80 -17.98 27.97 -5.85
N PRO A 81 -17.02 28.93 -5.90
CA PRO A 81 -15.62 28.64 -5.68
C PRO A 81 -15.33 28.28 -4.21
N ALA A 82 -14.34 27.41 -3.99
CA ALA A 82 -14.02 26.86 -2.66
C ALA A 82 -13.47 27.92 -1.68
N ASP A 83 -12.83 28.97 -2.19
CA ASP A 83 -12.24 30.08 -1.42
C ASP A 83 -13.23 31.24 -1.16
N GLY A 84 -14.47 31.14 -1.61
CA GLY A 84 -15.51 32.14 -1.38
C GLY A 84 -15.31 33.44 -2.17
N GLY A 85 -14.70 33.38 -3.36
CA GLY A 85 -14.51 34.52 -4.26
C GLY A 85 -15.76 35.38 -4.50
N ASP A 86 -15.51 36.67 -4.78
CA ASP A 86 -16.38 37.87 -4.82
C ASP A 86 -17.58 37.83 -5.84
N SER A 87 -18.18 36.67 -6.14
CA SER A 87 -19.20 36.55 -7.19
C SER A 87 -20.64 36.88 -6.78
N ILE A 88 -20.91 37.15 -5.50
CA ILE A 88 -22.22 37.65 -5.03
C ILE A 88 -21.95 38.65 -3.91
N GLY A 89 -22.31 39.92 -4.04
CA GLY A 89 -21.94 40.94 -3.04
C GLY A 89 -22.74 40.86 -1.73
N ASP A 90 -22.21 40.24 -0.67
CA ASP A 90 -22.45 40.64 0.73
C ASP A 90 -21.44 40.00 1.74
N LYS A 91 -20.54 40.81 2.30
CA LYS A 91 -19.17 40.41 2.68
C LYS A 91 -18.94 39.64 3.99
N THR A 92 -19.95 39.14 4.72
CA THR A 92 -19.67 38.48 6.03
C THR A 92 -20.51 37.23 6.35
N ARG A 93 -21.39 36.78 5.45
CA ARG A 93 -22.22 35.56 5.63
C ARG A 93 -22.05 34.48 4.56
N GLN A 94 -21.17 34.67 3.58
CA GLN A 94 -21.23 33.91 2.32
C GLN A 94 -20.37 32.64 2.21
N VAL A 95 -19.18 32.57 2.81
CA VAL A 95 -18.25 31.43 2.54
C VAL A 95 -18.86 30.06 2.88
N GLY A 96 -19.55 29.96 4.03
CA GLY A 96 -20.23 28.73 4.45
C GLY A 96 -21.44 28.36 3.58
N ALA A 97 -22.21 29.36 3.13
CA ALA A 97 -23.36 29.16 2.24
C ALA A 97 -22.93 28.76 0.82
N THR A 98 -21.86 29.38 0.29
CA THR A 98 -21.28 29.05 -1.02
C THR A 98 -20.72 27.63 -1.05
N THR A 99 -20.04 27.20 0.02
CA THR A 99 -19.51 25.83 0.12
C THR A 99 -20.61 24.78 0.22
N TYR A 100 -21.64 25.06 1.03
CA TYR A 100 -22.79 24.17 1.15
C TYR A 100 -23.57 24.06 -0.18
N ALA A 101 -23.73 25.17 -0.91
CA ALA A 101 -24.30 25.19 -2.27
C ALA A 101 -23.47 24.34 -3.25
N ARG A 102 -22.13 24.45 -3.18
CA ARG A 102 -21.20 23.67 -3.98
C ARG A 102 -21.38 22.17 -3.75
N HIS A 103 -21.40 21.71 -2.50
CA HIS A 103 -21.61 20.30 -2.19
C HIS A 103 -22.96 19.79 -2.70
N LEU A 104 -24.02 20.58 -2.53
CA LEU A 104 -25.37 20.24 -2.98
C LEU A 104 -25.44 20.05 -4.50
N VAL A 105 -24.86 20.99 -5.28
CA VAL A 105 -24.80 20.91 -6.74
C VAL A 105 -23.97 19.71 -7.20
N ARG A 106 -22.74 19.57 -6.68
CA ARG A 106 -21.83 18.48 -7.09
C ARG A 106 -22.46 17.12 -6.82
N LEU A 107 -23.07 16.94 -5.65
CA LEU A 107 -23.81 15.72 -5.31
C LEU A 107 -24.94 15.45 -6.30
N THR A 108 -25.73 16.48 -6.64
CA THR A 108 -26.83 16.37 -7.62
C THR A 108 -26.33 15.96 -9.01
N VAL A 109 -25.22 16.52 -9.48
CA VAL A 109 -24.59 16.17 -10.76
C VAL A 109 -24.08 14.73 -10.76
N ALA A 110 -23.37 14.32 -9.70
CA ALA A 110 -22.84 12.96 -9.55
C ALA A 110 -23.95 11.90 -9.54
N ILE A 111 -25.06 12.17 -8.82
CA ILE A 111 -26.26 11.33 -8.82
C ILE A 111 -26.87 11.25 -10.22
N GLY A 112 -26.95 12.38 -10.93
CA GLY A 112 -27.46 12.43 -12.30
C GLY A 112 -26.67 11.54 -13.26
N HIS A 113 -25.35 11.53 -13.14
CA HIS A 113 -24.49 10.65 -13.93
C HIS A 113 -24.77 9.17 -13.62
N LEU A 114 -24.74 8.74 -12.35
CA LEU A 114 -25.03 7.34 -11.95
C LEU A 114 -26.40 6.88 -12.44
N ARG A 115 -27.42 7.72 -12.29
CA ARG A 115 -28.78 7.45 -12.76
C ARG A 115 -28.83 7.25 -14.26
N ASN A 116 -28.23 8.16 -15.03
CA ASN A 116 -28.23 8.07 -16.49
C ASN A 116 -27.44 6.87 -16.99
N ALA A 117 -26.27 6.60 -16.39
CA ALA A 117 -25.46 5.42 -16.68
C ALA A 117 -26.24 4.12 -16.42
N SER A 118 -26.91 4.02 -15.27
CA SER A 118 -27.77 2.87 -14.94
C SER A 118 -28.87 2.66 -15.98
N ARG A 119 -29.64 3.70 -16.31
CA ARG A 119 -30.77 3.60 -17.25
C ARG A 119 -30.36 3.24 -18.68
N ARG A 120 -29.18 3.66 -19.09
CA ARG A 120 -28.61 3.34 -20.39
C ARG A 120 -27.77 2.07 -20.38
N ASN A 121 -27.66 1.42 -19.23
CA ASN A 121 -26.82 0.24 -19.02
C ASN A 121 -25.35 0.49 -19.45
N VAL A 122 -24.85 1.69 -19.19
CA VAL A 122 -23.47 2.09 -19.44
C VAL A 122 -22.63 1.73 -18.19
N PRO A 123 -21.55 0.96 -18.34
CA PRO A 123 -20.63 0.67 -17.23
C PRO A 123 -20.00 1.96 -16.69
N VAL A 124 -19.88 2.06 -15.36
CA VAL A 124 -19.15 3.16 -14.71
C VAL A 124 -17.73 2.67 -14.43
N ALA A 125 -16.73 3.34 -15.00
CA ALA A 125 -15.33 3.00 -14.76
C ALA A 125 -14.92 3.20 -13.28
N PRO A 126 -13.99 2.40 -12.73
CA PRO A 126 -13.53 2.54 -11.35
C PRO A 126 -13.04 3.95 -10.99
N GLU A 127 -12.37 4.63 -11.93
CA GLU A 127 -11.87 6.00 -11.75
C GLU A 127 -13.03 7.00 -11.61
N THR A 128 -14.04 6.89 -12.48
CA THR A 128 -15.27 7.70 -12.42
C THR A 128 -16.04 7.44 -11.13
N LEU A 129 -16.15 6.18 -10.70
CA LEU A 129 -16.76 5.83 -9.42
C LEU A 129 -15.97 6.41 -8.23
N GLY A 130 -14.64 6.48 -8.34
CA GLY A 130 -13.78 7.17 -7.37
C GLY A 130 -14.07 8.67 -7.26
N GLN A 131 -14.23 9.36 -8.38
CA GLN A 131 -14.59 10.79 -8.41
C GLN A 131 -15.99 11.05 -7.83
N ILE A 132 -16.96 10.21 -8.18
CA ILE A 132 -18.32 10.26 -7.62
C ILE A 132 -18.29 10.04 -6.11
N TRP A 133 -17.52 9.06 -5.64
CA TRP A 133 -17.35 8.84 -4.21
C TRP A 133 -16.72 10.03 -3.49
N ALA A 134 -15.68 10.66 -4.05
CA ALA A 134 -15.08 11.85 -3.46
C ALA A 134 -16.13 12.96 -3.27
N ILE A 135 -16.98 13.20 -4.27
CA ILE A 135 -18.10 14.16 -4.17
C ILE A 135 -19.09 13.78 -3.05
N VAL A 136 -19.47 12.50 -2.96
CA VAL A 136 -20.37 12.01 -1.90
C VAL A 136 -19.73 12.18 -0.53
N ARG A 137 -18.49 11.74 -0.35
CA ARG A 137 -17.73 11.86 0.90
C ARG A 137 -17.63 13.33 1.34
N ASP A 138 -17.24 14.22 0.45
CA ASP A 138 -17.08 15.65 0.77
C ASP A 138 -18.42 16.27 1.19
N ALA A 139 -19.51 15.90 0.51
CA ALA A 139 -20.87 16.31 0.90
C ALA A 139 -21.27 15.77 2.29
N LEU A 140 -20.94 14.52 2.62
CA LEU A 140 -21.28 13.89 3.90
C LEU A 140 -20.38 14.32 5.07
N THR A 141 -19.17 14.81 4.80
CA THR A 141 -18.19 15.23 5.82
C THR A 141 -18.12 16.76 5.99
N GLY A 142 -18.56 17.54 5.00
CA GLY A 142 -18.45 19.00 5.02
C GLY A 142 -17.02 19.53 4.82
N ILE A 143 -16.11 18.68 4.33
CA ILE A 143 -14.70 19.00 4.07
C ILE A 143 -14.55 19.72 2.73
N GLN A 144 -13.82 20.82 2.72
CA GLN A 144 -13.36 21.48 1.49
C GLN A 144 -12.11 20.78 0.95
N ASP A 145 -11.99 20.72 -0.38
CA ASP A 145 -10.82 20.20 -1.09
C ASP A 145 -9.59 21.10 -0.84
N THR A 146 -8.85 20.87 0.26
CA THR A 146 -7.67 21.65 0.63
C THR A 146 -6.43 21.11 -0.09
N THR A 147 -6.37 21.27 -1.41
CA THR A 147 -5.14 21.00 -2.19
C THR A 147 -4.23 22.22 -2.33
N ASN A 148 -4.52 23.34 -1.64
CA ASN A 148 -3.58 24.46 -1.52
C ASN A 148 -3.60 25.12 -0.13
N THR A 149 -2.42 25.12 0.49
CA THR A 149 -1.96 25.97 1.60
C THR A 149 -2.57 25.80 3.00
N ALA A 150 -1.65 25.81 3.97
CA ALA A 150 -1.87 25.81 5.42
C ALA A 150 -2.63 27.07 5.88
N ALA A 151 -3.96 27.07 5.75
CA ALA A 151 -4.81 28.11 6.32
C ALA A 151 -6.10 27.54 6.92
N SER A 152 -6.19 27.68 8.24
CA SER A 152 -7.42 27.88 9.04
C SER A 152 -8.32 26.67 9.36
N ALA A 153 -8.13 26.16 10.57
CA ALA A 153 -8.98 25.27 11.34
C ALA A 153 -10.33 25.90 11.82
N THR A 154 -10.98 26.75 11.03
CA THR A 154 -12.20 27.46 11.51
C THR A 154 -13.42 27.40 10.57
N GLY A 155 -13.35 26.68 9.44
CA GLY A 155 -14.44 26.64 8.45
C GLY A 155 -15.12 25.28 8.31
N THR A 156 -15.66 24.66 9.37
CA THR A 156 -16.48 23.45 9.21
C THR A 156 -17.86 23.82 8.68
N THR A 157 -18.15 23.43 7.44
CA THR A 157 -19.51 23.53 6.89
C THR A 157 -20.38 22.39 7.40
N ARG A 158 -21.70 22.58 7.38
CA ARG A 158 -22.66 21.60 7.90
C ARG A 158 -22.70 20.37 6.97
N PRO A 159 -22.38 19.14 7.46
CA PRO A 159 -22.45 17.93 6.64
C PRO A 159 -23.88 17.64 6.16
N LEU A 160 -24.02 17.05 4.98
CA LEU A 160 -25.31 16.66 4.39
C LEU A 160 -25.73 15.26 4.82
N GLY A 161 -27.03 15.06 5.03
CA GLY A 161 -27.63 13.74 5.26
C GLY A 161 -27.60 13.26 6.71
N ALA A 162 -28.31 12.14 6.93
CA ALA A 162 -28.39 11.48 8.23
C ALA A 162 -28.30 9.97 8.03
N ALA A 163 -27.54 9.30 8.90
CA ALA A 163 -27.46 7.85 8.92
C ALA A 163 -28.74 7.25 9.54
N MET A 164 -29.13 6.08 9.04
CA MET A 164 -30.26 5.30 9.53
C MET A 164 -29.93 3.82 9.49
N ARG A 165 -30.53 3.04 10.39
CA ARG A 165 -30.45 1.57 10.33
C ARG A 165 -31.47 1.01 9.36
N SER A 166 -31.06 0.03 8.55
CA SER A 166 -31.93 -0.69 7.62
C SER A 166 -32.71 -1.78 8.34
N SER A 167 -33.73 -2.34 7.67
CA SER A 167 -34.44 -3.53 8.15
C SER A 167 -33.56 -4.79 8.21
N GLN A 168 -32.38 -4.76 7.60
CA GLN A 168 -31.41 -5.86 7.55
C GLN A 168 -30.22 -5.63 8.49
N GLY A 169 -30.29 -4.61 9.35
CA GLY A 169 -29.27 -4.33 10.38
C GLY A 169 -28.11 -3.43 9.95
N PHE A 170 -27.83 -3.29 8.65
CA PHE A 170 -26.78 -2.38 8.13
C PHE A 170 -27.18 -0.90 8.23
N LEU A 171 -26.20 0.01 8.13
CA LEU A 171 -26.43 1.45 8.17
C LEU A 171 -26.51 2.03 6.75
N HIS A 172 -27.33 3.05 6.56
CA HIS A 172 -27.43 3.72 5.26
C HIS A 172 -27.65 5.22 5.37
N VAL A 173 -27.26 5.94 4.33
CA VAL A 173 -27.49 7.38 4.17
C VAL A 173 -28.24 7.61 2.85
N PRO A 174 -29.48 8.15 2.87
CA PRO A 174 -30.16 8.58 1.65
C PRO A 174 -29.43 9.77 1.02
N LEU A 175 -29.13 9.65 -0.28
CA LEU A 175 -28.48 10.69 -1.06
C LEU A 175 -29.45 11.36 -2.06
N TYR A 176 -30.46 10.62 -2.50
CA TYR A 176 -31.47 11.06 -3.45
C TYR A 176 -32.76 10.28 -3.27
N SER A 177 -33.92 10.94 -3.28
CA SER A 177 -35.23 10.28 -3.16
C SER A 177 -36.33 11.03 -3.89
N ILE A 178 -37.04 10.35 -4.79
CA ILE A 178 -38.31 10.77 -5.38
C ILE A 178 -39.36 9.71 -5.05
N VAL A 179 -40.46 10.15 -4.46
CA VAL A 179 -41.63 9.33 -4.11
C VAL A 179 -42.82 9.83 -4.91
N LYS A 180 -43.56 8.92 -5.54
CA LYS A 180 -44.73 9.24 -6.35
C LYS A 180 -45.91 8.39 -5.90
N ASP A 181 -47.04 9.01 -5.58
CA ASP A 181 -48.27 8.32 -5.14
C ASP A 181 -48.04 7.36 -3.95
N GLY A 182 -47.06 7.69 -3.09
CA GLY A 182 -46.66 6.89 -1.95
C GLY A 182 -45.72 5.72 -2.25
N ASP A 183 -45.34 5.53 -3.51
CA ASP A 183 -44.44 4.48 -3.98
C ASP A 183 -43.05 5.05 -4.32
N ILE A 184 -42.00 4.21 -4.22
CA ILE A 184 -40.63 4.61 -4.59
C ILE A 184 -40.55 4.78 -6.10
N ASP A 185 -40.27 5.99 -6.60
CA ASP A 185 -39.99 6.23 -8.02
C ASP A 185 -38.49 6.09 -8.30
N GLU A 186 -37.67 6.84 -7.56
CA GLU A 186 -36.21 6.80 -7.67
C GLU A 186 -35.57 7.01 -6.29
N LEU A 187 -34.53 6.24 -5.96
CA LEU A 187 -33.83 6.36 -4.67
C LEU A 187 -32.36 5.95 -4.80
N ILE A 188 -31.43 6.77 -4.32
CA ILE A 188 -30.02 6.38 -4.15
C ILE A 188 -29.63 6.46 -2.68
N ARG A 189 -28.97 5.40 -2.19
CA ARG A 189 -28.48 5.29 -0.82
C ARG A 189 -27.04 4.82 -0.80
N LEU A 190 -26.25 5.36 0.13
CA LEU A 190 -25.02 4.71 0.59
C LEU A 190 -25.42 3.63 1.59
N HIS A 191 -25.06 2.37 1.36
CA HIS A 191 -25.21 1.27 2.31
C HIS A 191 -23.84 0.90 2.90
N VAL A 192 -23.77 0.69 4.21
CA VAL A 192 -22.53 0.36 4.95
C VAL A 192 -22.82 -0.72 5.99
N TRP A 193 -22.14 -1.85 5.85
CA TRP A 193 -22.05 -2.91 6.85
C TRP A 193 -20.79 -2.66 7.67
N LEU A 194 -20.94 -2.37 8.95
CA LEU A 194 -19.82 -2.20 9.89
C LEU A 194 -19.46 -3.54 10.52
N PRO A 195 -18.17 -3.79 10.83
CA PRO A 195 -17.73 -4.99 11.54
C PRO A 195 -18.43 -5.21 12.88
N GLY A 196 -18.55 -6.46 13.32
CA GLY A 196 -19.01 -6.85 14.67
C GLY A 196 -20.49 -6.59 14.99
N LYS A 197 -21.22 -5.87 14.13
CA LYS A 197 -22.67 -5.76 14.25
C LYS A 197 -23.28 -7.01 13.64
N GLN A 198 -23.81 -7.88 14.52
CA GLN A 198 -24.44 -9.18 14.23
C GLN A 198 -24.89 -9.29 12.77
N SER A 199 -24.21 -10.14 12.01
CA SER A 199 -24.82 -10.68 10.80
C SER A 199 -26.16 -11.29 11.23
N PRO A 200 -27.26 -11.07 10.50
CA PRO A 200 -28.49 -11.78 10.78
C PRO A 200 -28.33 -13.31 10.86
N ALA A 201 -27.27 -13.88 10.27
CA ALA A 201 -26.91 -15.28 10.42
C ALA A 201 -26.54 -15.66 11.88
N ASP A 202 -25.93 -14.76 12.65
CA ASP A 202 -25.64 -14.97 14.07
C ASP A 202 -26.90 -14.82 14.92
N ALA A 203 -27.80 -13.92 14.50
CA ALA A 203 -29.11 -13.80 15.13
C ALA A 203 -30.07 -14.95 14.78
N ALA A 204 -29.81 -15.70 13.69
CA ALA A 204 -30.54 -16.93 13.36
C ALA A 204 -30.26 -18.05 14.38
N LYS A 205 -29.05 -18.09 14.97
CA LYS A 205 -28.72 -19.03 16.05
C LYS A 205 -29.46 -18.72 17.36
N ASN A 206 -29.87 -17.47 17.56
CA ASN A 206 -30.57 -16.99 18.76
C ASN A 206 -32.09 -16.79 18.55
N GLY A 207 -32.64 -17.22 17.42
CA GLY A 207 -34.08 -17.44 17.24
C GLY A 207 -34.97 -16.21 16.97
N GLU A 208 -34.46 -14.96 16.95
CA GLU A 208 -35.36 -13.78 16.90
C GLU A 208 -35.17 -12.81 15.71
N VAL A 209 -33.96 -12.67 15.12
CA VAL A 209 -33.70 -11.64 14.06
C VAL A 209 -33.19 -12.23 12.74
N GLY A 210 -32.66 -13.45 12.74
CA GLY A 210 -32.13 -14.10 11.53
C GLY A 210 -33.17 -14.67 10.58
N ALA A 211 -34.46 -14.51 10.88
CA ALA A 211 -35.52 -15.16 10.13
C ALA A 211 -36.05 -14.35 8.93
N PHE A 212 -35.69 -13.07 8.81
CA PHE A 212 -36.21 -12.15 7.77
C PHE A 212 -35.12 -11.61 6.82
N THR A 213 -34.07 -12.40 6.57
CA THR A 213 -32.87 -11.98 5.82
C THR A 213 -33.07 -11.95 4.31
N VAL A 214 -33.84 -12.91 3.80
CA VAL A 214 -34.17 -13.03 2.38
C VAL A 214 -35.31 -12.07 2.07
N HIS A 215 -35.02 -11.09 1.22
CA HIS A 215 -35.96 -10.02 0.91
C HIS A 215 -35.95 -9.72 -0.58
N SER A 216 -36.97 -8.99 -1.03
CA SER A 216 -37.05 -8.46 -2.37
C SER A 216 -37.26 -6.95 -2.35
N HIS A 217 -37.08 -6.30 -3.49
CA HIS A 217 -37.27 -4.85 -3.63
C HIS A 217 -38.50 -4.55 -4.48
N GLN A 218 -39.25 -3.50 -4.12
CA GLN A 218 -40.37 -3.02 -4.95
C GLN A 218 -39.88 -2.58 -6.34
N PRO A 219 -38.92 -1.64 -6.46
CA PRO A 219 -38.31 -1.32 -7.75
C PRO A 219 -37.13 -2.23 -8.10
N PHE A 220 -36.74 -2.20 -9.37
CA PHE A 220 -35.43 -2.66 -9.83
C PHE A 220 -34.29 -1.96 -9.06
N ALA A 221 -33.20 -2.68 -8.78
CA ALA A 221 -32.03 -2.15 -8.10
C ALA A 221 -30.72 -2.39 -8.85
N GLN A 222 -29.78 -1.43 -8.70
CA GLN A 222 -28.40 -1.52 -9.16
C GLN A 222 -27.44 -1.04 -8.07
N SER A 223 -26.33 -1.74 -7.90
CA SER A 223 -25.34 -1.54 -6.85
C SER A 223 -23.96 -1.22 -7.43
N TRP A 224 -23.17 -0.35 -6.80
CA TRP A 224 -21.76 -0.09 -7.11
C TRP A 224 -20.92 -0.17 -5.83
N ILE A 225 -20.04 -1.17 -5.76
CA ILE A 225 -19.26 -1.45 -4.55
C ILE A 225 -18.12 -0.45 -4.41
N LEU A 226 -18.11 0.22 -3.26
CA LEU A 226 -17.13 1.25 -2.92
C LEU A 226 -15.94 0.67 -2.15
N ALA A 227 -16.21 -0.21 -1.17
CA ALA A 227 -15.22 -0.76 -0.25
C ALA A 227 -15.67 -2.14 0.24
N GLY A 228 -14.70 -3.02 0.52
CA GLY A 228 -14.94 -4.36 1.02
C GLY A 228 -15.50 -5.33 -0.01
N GLU A 229 -15.61 -6.59 0.41
CA GLU A 229 -16.26 -7.65 -0.36
C GLU A 229 -17.66 -7.94 0.18
N GLY A 230 -18.62 -8.10 -0.73
CA GLY A 230 -19.97 -8.57 -0.43
C GLY A 230 -20.31 -9.78 -1.27
N THR A 231 -21.06 -10.73 -0.70
CA THR A 231 -21.59 -11.89 -1.43
C THR A 231 -23.09 -11.75 -1.54
N ASP A 232 -23.59 -11.73 -2.78
CA ASP A 232 -25.02 -11.74 -3.06
C ASP A 232 -25.50 -13.19 -3.17
N HIS A 233 -26.55 -13.53 -2.42
CA HIS A 233 -27.18 -14.84 -2.36
C HIS A 233 -28.57 -14.75 -2.99
N PRO A 234 -28.71 -15.03 -4.30
CA PRO A 234 -30.01 -15.01 -4.96
C PRO A 234 -30.84 -16.24 -4.60
N TYR A 235 -32.17 -16.10 -4.61
CA TYR A 235 -33.13 -17.18 -4.31
C TYR A 235 -34.21 -17.30 -5.39
N ALA A 236 -34.56 -18.54 -5.72
CA ALA A 236 -35.81 -18.85 -6.40
C ALA A 236 -36.88 -19.14 -5.34
N ALA A 237 -38.07 -18.57 -5.48
CA ALA A 237 -39.17 -18.77 -4.53
C ALA A 237 -40.44 -19.21 -5.25
N GLU A 238 -40.89 -20.43 -4.96
CA GLU A 238 -42.09 -21.04 -5.55
C GLU A 238 -43.22 -21.08 -4.51
N PRO A 239 -44.45 -20.66 -4.85
CA PRO A 239 -45.61 -20.83 -3.97
C PRO A 239 -45.88 -22.31 -3.67
N VAL A 240 -46.31 -22.62 -2.45
CA VAL A 240 -46.77 -23.96 -2.05
C VAL A 240 -48.09 -23.87 -1.28
N ASP A 241 -48.89 -24.95 -1.32
CA ASP A 241 -50.24 -24.94 -0.76
C ASP A 241 -50.28 -25.26 0.75
N THR A 242 -49.25 -25.93 1.28
CA THR A 242 -49.20 -26.37 2.68
C THR A 242 -47.98 -25.83 3.41
N ALA A 243 -48.14 -25.55 4.71
CA ALA A 243 -47.05 -25.14 5.59
C ALA A 243 -45.94 -26.21 5.68
N GLY A 244 -46.30 -27.50 5.61
CA GLY A 244 -45.35 -28.61 5.69
C GLY A 244 -44.40 -28.71 4.48
N ASP A 245 -44.81 -28.18 3.34
CA ASP A 245 -44.02 -28.15 2.10
C ASP A 245 -43.19 -26.87 1.92
N ALA A 246 -43.38 -25.91 2.83
CA ALA A 246 -42.83 -24.57 2.78
C ALA A 246 -41.49 -24.49 3.51
N THR A 247 -40.57 -23.67 2.99
CA THR A 247 -39.38 -23.28 3.75
C THR A 247 -39.58 -21.93 4.44
N HIS A 248 -40.44 -21.07 3.89
CA HIS A 248 -40.71 -19.72 4.40
C HIS A 248 -42.19 -19.33 4.18
N ALA A 249 -42.65 -18.28 4.86
CA ALA A 249 -43.87 -17.55 4.51
C ALA A 249 -43.55 -16.16 3.95
N ARG A 250 -44.49 -15.58 3.19
CA ARG A 250 -44.38 -14.21 2.67
C ARG A 250 -44.92 -13.20 3.68
N TYR A 251 -44.16 -12.13 3.87
CA TYR A 251 -44.52 -11.04 4.77
C TYR A 251 -44.64 -9.72 4.02
N ALA A 252 -45.74 -9.02 4.29
CA ALA A 252 -46.02 -7.68 3.80
C ALA A 252 -45.18 -6.65 4.55
N LEU A 253 -44.58 -5.69 3.83
CA LEU A 253 -43.87 -4.55 4.42
C LEU A 253 -44.81 -3.37 4.70
N SER A 254 -44.61 -2.71 5.84
CA SER A 254 -45.25 -1.44 6.20
C SER A 254 -44.25 -0.52 6.91
N TRP A 255 -44.47 0.79 6.83
CA TRP A 255 -43.51 1.80 7.28
C TRP A 255 -44.13 2.80 8.26
N THR A 256 -43.33 3.22 9.24
CA THR A 256 -43.70 4.25 10.21
C THR A 256 -42.78 5.45 10.04
N GLY A 257 -43.33 6.67 10.03
CA GLY A 257 -42.56 7.91 9.90
C GLY A 257 -42.77 8.85 11.09
N PRO A 258 -41.98 9.95 11.18
CA PRO A 258 -42.22 11.02 12.14
C PRO A 258 -43.63 11.61 11.93
N VAL A 259 -44.34 11.89 13.03
CA VAL A 259 -45.63 12.59 12.99
C VAL A 259 -45.33 14.09 12.89
N ASP A 260 -45.82 14.74 11.84
CA ASP A 260 -45.64 16.17 11.60
C ASP A 260 -46.45 17.00 12.61
N GLY A 261 -45.88 17.26 13.79
CA GLY A 261 -46.14 18.44 14.64
C GLY A 261 -47.57 18.78 15.08
N LYS A 262 -48.59 17.98 14.76
CA LYS A 262 -49.99 18.16 15.16
C LYS A 262 -50.69 16.81 15.28
N ASP A 263 -50.54 16.14 16.41
CA ASP A 263 -51.68 15.79 17.26
C ASP A 263 -51.26 14.97 18.48
N ASN A 264 -52.13 15.03 19.49
CA ASN A 264 -51.93 14.53 20.84
C ASN A 264 -51.64 13.02 20.89
N GLY A 265 -50.38 12.66 21.06
CA GLY A 265 -49.92 11.67 22.04
C GLY A 265 -50.37 10.20 21.94
N ASN A 266 -51.06 9.75 20.88
CA ASN A 266 -51.48 8.33 20.85
C ASN A 266 -51.70 7.68 19.48
N ASP A 267 -51.24 8.27 18.37
CA ASP A 267 -51.44 7.66 17.04
C ASP A 267 -50.15 7.60 16.22
N THR A 268 -49.55 6.41 16.12
CA THR A 268 -48.52 6.09 15.13
C THR A 268 -49.22 5.63 13.86
N ASP A 269 -49.32 6.49 12.86
CA ASP A 269 -49.88 6.12 11.55
C ASP A 269 -48.95 5.09 10.86
N THR A 270 -49.28 3.79 11.01
CA THR A 270 -48.63 2.69 10.31
C THR A 270 -49.28 2.51 8.94
N GLY A 271 -48.63 2.99 7.88
CA GLY A 271 -49.16 2.96 6.51
C GLY A 271 -48.34 2.08 5.56
N THR A 272 -48.94 1.78 4.40
CA THR A 272 -48.25 1.16 3.25
C THR A 272 -47.53 2.19 2.37
N VAL A 273 -47.52 3.46 2.78
CA VAL A 273 -46.91 4.58 2.05
C VAL A 273 -45.43 4.68 2.42
N TYR A 274 -44.56 4.68 1.42
CA TYR A 274 -43.12 4.83 1.61
C TYR A 274 -42.75 6.25 2.06
N LYS A 275 -41.85 6.35 3.04
CA LYS A 275 -41.25 7.61 3.50
C LYS A 275 -39.72 7.50 3.46
N THR A 276 -39.05 8.52 2.91
CA THR A 276 -37.57 8.57 2.80
C THR A 276 -36.90 8.44 4.17
N HIS A 277 -37.44 9.16 5.17
CA HIS A 277 -36.94 9.17 6.55
C HIS A 277 -37.96 8.50 7.46
N GLN A 278 -37.84 7.19 7.60
CA GLN A 278 -38.75 6.36 8.37
C GLN A 278 -38.12 5.93 9.70
N THR A 279 -38.92 5.85 10.75
CA THR A 279 -38.48 5.55 12.12
C THR A 279 -38.51 4.05 12.43
N ALA A 280 -39.39 3.30 11.76
CA ALA A 280 -39.49 1.85 11.88
C ALA A 280 -39.99 1.19 10.59
N SER A 281 -39.83 -0.12 10.49
CA SER A 281 -40.41 -0.96 9.44
C SER A 281 -41.00 -2.22 10.05
N THR A 282 -42.23 -2.55 9.68
CA THR A 282 -42.96 -3.70 10.23
C THR A 282 -43.30 -4.67 9.11
N VAL A 283 -42.89 -5.93 9.27
CA VAL A 283 -43.28 -7.04 8.42
C VAL A 283 -44.44 -7.81 9.07
N ARG A 284 -45.47 -8.19 8.30
CA ARG A 284 -46.63 -8.96 8.77
C ARG A 284 -46.88 -10.17 7.89
N ASN A 285 -47.09 -11.33 8.50
CA ASN A 285 -47.31 -12.57 7.76
C ASN A 285 -48.60 -12.47 6.92
N ARG A 286 -48.53 -12.89 5.65
CA ARG A 286 -49.68 -12.92 4.73
C ARG A 286 -50.41 -14.27 4.72
N GLY A 287 -49.90 -15.28 5.42
CA GLY A 287 -50.39 -16.66 5.35
C GLY A 287 -50.12 -17.33 4.00
N LEU A 288 -49.16 -16.82 3.23
CA LEU A 288 -48.79 -17.34 1.92
C LEU A 288 -47.46 -18.08 2.03
N TYR A 289 -47.48 -19.38 1.73
CA TYR A 289 -46.33 -20.26 1.89
C TYR A 289 -45.47 -20.32 0.62
N VAL A 290 -44.15 -20.39 0.81
CA VAL A 290 -43.19 -20.53 -0.29
C VAL A 290 -42.10 -21.54 0.02
N ARG A 291 -41.62 -22.19 -1.03
CA ARG A 291 -40.37 -22.93 -1.05
C ARG A 291 -39.29 -22.06 -1.70
N ALA A 292 -38.43 -21.49 -0.87
CA ALA A 292 -37.24 -20.77 -1.29
C ALA A 292 -36.06 -21.73 -1.46
N THR A 293 -35.41 -21.68 -2.62
CA THR A 293 -34.23 -22.47 -2.98
C THR A 293 -33.07 -21.51 -3.28
N PRO A 294 -31.91 -21.65 -2.59
CA PRO A 294 -30.75 -20.81 -2.86
C PRO A 294 -30.18 -21.09 -4.25
N LEU A 295 -29.82 -20.03 -4.95
CA LEU A 295 -29.09 -20.08 -6.22
C LEU A 295 -27.59 -19.88 -5.96
N ALA A 296 -26.78 -19.98 -7.01
CA ALA A 296 -25.33 -19.84 -6.87
C ALA A 296 -24.96 -18.43 -6.33
N PRO A 297 -24.21 -18.35 -5.21
CA PRO A 297 -23.82 -17.08 -4.64
C PRO A 297 -22.78 -16.39 -5.53
N VAL A 298 -22.79 -15.05 -5.52
CA VAL A 298 -21.89 -14.24 -6.33
C VAL A 298 -21.13 -13.27 -5.45
N ARG A 299 -19.83 -13.52 -5.28
CA ARG A 299 -18.92 -12.61 -4.58
C ARG A 299 -18.57 -11.42 -5.47
N ARG A 300 -18.57 -10.23 -4.88
CA ARG A 300 -18.32 -8.95 -5.55
C ARG A 300 -17.39 -8.09 -4.69
N GLY A 301 -16.35 -7.55 -5.30
CA GLY A 301 -15.36 -6.68 -4.65
C GLY A 301 -15.45 -5.21 -5.10
N PRO A 302 -14.57 -4.34 -4.60
CA PRO A 302 -14.53 -2.92 -4.93
C PRO A 302 -14.51 -2.65 -6.45
N GLY A 303 -15.23 -1.62 -6.89
CA GLY A 303 -15.32 -1.23 -8.30
C GLY A 303 -16.28 -2.08 -9.16
N SER A 304 -16.82 -3.17 -8.62
CA SER A 304 -17.81 -4.01 -9.33
C SER A 304 -19.24 -3.48 -9.18
N THR A 305 -20.12 -3.90 -10.10
CA THR A 305 -21.55 -3.56 -10.09
C THR A 305 -22.40 -4.81 -10.32
N TYR A 306 -23.60 -4.83 -9.78
CA TYR A 306 -24.61 -5.88 -10.02
C TYR A 306 -26.02 -5.31 -9.92
N THR A 307 -26.99 -6.08 -10.42
CA THR A 307 -28.39 -5.66 -10.51
C THR A 307 -29.31 -6.72 -9.89
N ILE A 308 -30.42 -6.27 -9.33
CA ILE A 308 -31.47 -7.11 -8.75
C ILE A 308 -32.79 -6.69 -9.38
N PRO A 309 -33.48 -7.58 -10.11
CA PRO A 309 -34.80 -7.29 -10.65
C PRO A 309 -35.84 -6.97 -9.56
N ALA A 310 -36.87 -6.22 -9.91
CA ALA A 310 -38.00 -5.99 -9.01
C ALA A 310 -38.62 -7.33 -8.55
N ALA A 311 -38.95 -7.42 -7.26
CA ALA A 311 -39.46 -8.63 -6.59
C ALA A 311 -38.55 -9.89 -6.66
N ALA A 312 -37.29 -9.78 -7.10
CA ALA A 312 -36.33 -10.88 -6.99
C ALA A 312 -35.84 -11.01 -5.54
N TYR A 313 -35.80 -12.25 -5.03
CA TYR A 313 -35.37 -12.54 -3.66
C TYR A 313 -33.86 -12.69 -3.60
N HIS A 314 -33.24 -12.01 -2.64
CA HIS A 314 -31.82 -12.12 -2.40
C HIS A 314 -31.47 -11.77 -0.95
N TRP A 315 -30.21 -12.00 -0.59
CA TRP A 315 -29.59 -11.55 0.65
C TRP A 315 -28.12 -11.20 0.38
N THR A 316 -27.65 -10.09 0.93
CA THR A 316 -26.24 -9.69 0.84
C THR A 316 -25.52 -9.98 2.15
N GLU A 317 -24.47 -10.76 2.06
CA GLU A 317 -23.58 -11.12 3.16
C GLU A 317 -22.27 -10.33 3.08
N ALA A 318 -21.84 -9.75 4.20
CA ALA A 318 -20.53 -9.14 4.37
C ALA A 318 -19.75 -9.94 5.43
N ALA A 319 -18.43 -10.02 5.30
CA ALA A 319 -17.61 -10.74 6.27
C ALA A 319 -17.70 -10.07 7.66
N PRO A 320 -17.95 -10.81 8.76
CA PRO A 320 -18.23 -10.23 10.08
C PRO A 320 -17.14 -9.27 10.60
N GLY A 321 -15.88 -9.52 10.24
CA GLY A 321 -14.73 -8.69 10.63
C GLY A 321 -14.43 -7.52 9.70
N ALA A 322 -15.08 -7.41 8.54
CA ALA A 322 -14.74 -6.44 7.50
C ALA A 322 -15.90 -5.47 7.22
N LEU A 323 -15.55 -4.24 6.85
CA LEU A 323 -16.51 -3.27 6.35
C LEU A 323 -16.88 -3.60 4.90
N HIS A 324 -18.15 -3.49 4.55
CA HIS A 324 -18.63 -3.50 3.16
C HIS A 324 -19.47 -2.25 2.89
N ALA A 325 -19.25 -1.57 1.75
CA ALA A 325 -20.01 -0.39 1.38
C ALA A 325 -20.34 -0.33 -0.11
N THR A 326 -21.55 0.16 -0.42
CA THR A 326 -22.05 0.29 -1.79
C THR A 326 -22.95 1.51 -1.97
N LEU A 327 -22.93 2.10 -3.17
CA LEU A 327 -24.00 2.99 -3.63
C LEU A 327 -25.09 2.15 -4.29
N PHE A 328 -26.32 2.31 -3.84
CA PHE A 328 -27.44 1.48 -4.26
C PHE A 328 -28.56 2.35 -4.85
N PHE A 329 -28.85 2.17 -6.14
CA PHE A 329 -29.87 2.88 -6.89
C PHE A 329 -31.09 2.00 -7.13
N PHE A 330 -32.27 2.53 -6.79
CA PHE A 330 -33.57 1.94 -7.02
C PHE A 330 -34.31 2.74 -8.10
N ASP A 331 -34.80 2.08 -9.15
CA ASP A 331 -35.39 2.70 -10.34
C ASP A 331 -36.70 2.01 -10.76
N ALA A 332 -37.84 2.61 -10.41
CA ALA A 332 -39.16 2.08 -10.77
C ALA A 332 -39.40 2.04 -12.28
N SER A 333 -38.71 2.88 -13.07
CA SER A 333 -38.86 2.90 -14.53
C SER A 333 -38.36 1.61 -15.22
N ARG A 334 -37.53 0.83 -14.53
CA ARG A 334 -37.00 -0.46 -14.99
C ARG A 334 -37.77 -1.67 -14.42
N GLY A 335 -38.88 -1.42 -13.73
CA GLY A 335 -39.72 -2.43 -13.10
C GLY A 335 -40.09 -2.03 -11.69
N PHE A 336 -41.37 -2.20 -11.34
CA PHE A 336 -41.90 -1.94 -10.01
C PHE A 336 -42.97 -2.95 -9.66
N VAL A 337 -42.86 -3.58 -8.49
CA VAL A 337 -43.83 -4.51 -7.92
C VAL A 337 -44.23 -3.99 -6.55
N ARG A 338 -45.47 -3.52 -6.43
CA ARG A 338 -45.96 -2.87 -5.20
C ARG A 338 -45.92 -3.81 -3.99
N ASP A 339 -46.29 -5.06 -4.22
CA ASP A 339 -46.38 -6.12 -3.22
C ASP A 339 -45.10 -6.99 -3.17
N ALA A 340 -43.92 -6.35 -3.21
CA ALA A 340 -42.65 -7.06 -3.00
C ALA A 340 -42.54 -7.50 -1.54
N ASP A 341 -42.52 -8.81 -1.31
CA ASP A 341 -42.56 -9.41 0.01
C ASP A 341 -41.15 -9.67 0.59
N VAL A 342 -41.09 -9.87 1.91
CA VAL A 342 -39.93 -10.43 2.63
C VAL A 342 -40.26 -11.88 2.97
N LEU A 343 -39.26 -12.77 2.93
CA LEU A 343 -39.43 -14.14 3.35
C LEU A 343 -39.09 -14.27 4.83
N GLY A 344 -39.96 -14.94 5.57
CA GLY A 344 -39.84 -15.12 7.02
C GLY A 344 -40.18 -16.54 7.48
N PRO A 345 -40.20 -16.81 8.79
CA PRO A 345 -40.68 -18.09 9.34
C PRO A 345 -42.07 -18.45 8.82
N VAL A 346 -42.33 -19.74 8.65
CA VAL A 346 -43.66 -20.24 8.25
C VAL A 346 -44.74 -19.82 9.26
N ASP A 347 -44.42 -19.90 10.55
CA ASP A 347 -45.38 -19.73 11.67
C ASP A 347 -45.20 -18.40 12.44
N GLY A 348 -44.51 -17.40 11.88
CA GLY A 348 -44.30 -16.12 12.56
C GLY A 348 -45.47 -15.14 12.37
N ASP A 349 -45.76 -14.31 13.37
CA ASP A 349 -46.86 -13.33 13.28
C ASP A 349 -46.44 -12.01 12.58
N GLY A 350 -45.23 -11.52 12.89
CA GLY A 350 -44.67 -10.29 12.34
C GLY A 350 -43.48 -9.79 13.14
N HIS A 351 -42.75 -8.80 12.60
CA HIS A 351 -41.57 -8.24 13.24
C HIS A 351 -41.44 -6.74 12.93
N THR A 352 -41.03 -5.94 13.91
CA THR A 352 -40.81 -4.50 13.75
C THR A 352 -39.36 -4.15 14.04
N GLN A 353 -38.67 -3.61 13.03
CA GLN A 353 -37.30 -3.12 13.15
C GLN A 353 -37.27 -1.59 13.31
N VAL A 354 -36.71 -1.12 14.42
CA VAL A 354 -36.44 0.32 14.67
C VAL A 354 -35.21 0.76 13.88
N ARG A 355 -35.25 1.97 13.30
CA ARG A 355 -34.23 2.49 12.38
C ARG A 355 -33.17 3.40 13.02
N ASP A 356 -32.98 3.28 14.33
CA ASP A 356 -32.00 4.06 15.07
C ASP A 356 -30.55 3.73 14.62
N PRO A 357 -29.77 4.71 14.13
CA PRO A 357 -28.36 4.50 13.79
C PRO A 357 -27.45 4.26 15.01
N ALA A 358 -27.96 4.43 16.24
CA ALA A 358 -27.24 4.24 17.50
C ALA A 358 -25.98 5.14 17.59
N GLY A 359 -26.17 6.45 17.40
CA GLY A 359 -25.09 7.46 17.53
C GLY A 359 -24.23 7.65 16.28
N VAL A 360 -24.18 6.66 15.37
CA VAL A 360 -23.34 6.75 14.16
C VAL A 360 -23.82 7.84 13.21
N THR A 361 -22.93 8.75 12.81
CA THR A 361 -23.22 9.87 11.91
C THR A 361 -22.98 9.51 10.44
N ALA A 362 -23.51 10.32 9.50
CA ALA A 362 -23.20 10.15 8.07
C ALA A 362 -21.73 10.44 7.76
N ALA A 363 -21.12 11.40 8.48
CA ALA A 363 -19.70 11.74 8.35
C ALA A 363 -18.79 10.59 8.84
N ALA A 364 -19.13 9.95 9.96
CA ALA A 364 -18.42 8.78 10.47
C ALA A 364 -18.43 7.63 9.45
N LEU A 365 -19.61 7.34 8.85
CA LEU A 365 -19.72 6.31 7.81
C LEU A 365 -18.88 6.65 6.59
N ALA A 366 -18.95 7.89 6.10
CA ALA A 366 -18.16 8.32 4.95
C ALA A 366 -16.66 8.22 5.22
N SER A 367 -16.22 8.61 6.41
CA SER A 367 -14.82 8.53 6.84
C SER A 367 -14.34 7.08 6.97
N ALA A 368 -15.15 6.21 7.57
CA ALA A 368 -14.85 4.78 7.68
C ALA A 368 -14.70 4.11 6.30
N VAL A 369 -15.61 4.40 5.36
CA VAL A 369 -15.53 3.91 3.98
C VAL A 369 -14.27 4.41 3.30
N GLU A 370 -13.96 5.70 3.41
CA GLU A 370 -12.75 6.28 2.80
C GLU A 370 -11.46 5.64 3.33
N ARG A 371 -11.36 5.43 4.65
CA ARG A 371 -10.17 4.82 5.25
C ARG A 371 -9.96 3.37 4.80
N VAL A 372 -11.03 2.59 4.72
CA VAL A 372 -10.97 1.22 4.20
C VAL A 372 -10.59 1.22 2.72
N ARG A 373 -11.12 2.13 1.91
CA ARG A 373 -10.71 2.27 0.49
C ARG A 373 -9.23 2.60 0.34
N GLN A 374 -8.71 3.52 1.15
CA GLN A 374 -7.29 3.86 1.13
C GLN A 374 -6.43 2.66 1.52
N TRP A 375 -6.82 1.95 2.58
CA TRP A 375 -6.17 0.72 3.01
C TRP A 375 -6.17 -0.34 1.90
N GLU A 376 -7.31 -0.60 1.26
CA GLU A 376 -7.44 -1.56 0.14
C GLU A 376 -6.57 -1.17 -1.06
N ALA A 377 -6.44 0.13 -1.34
CA ALA A 377 -5.59 0.64 -2.41
C ALA A 377 -4.10 0.40 -2.10
N HIS A 378 -3.66 0.65 -0.86
CA HIS A 378 -2.30 0.34 -0.41
C HIS A 378 -2.02 -1.17 -0.47
N MET A 379 -2.93 -2.00 0.05
CA MET A 379 -2.79 -3.47 0.00
C MET A 379 -2.75 -3.99 -1.44
N SER A 380 -3.56 -3.44 -2.33
CA SER A 380 -3.59 -3.83 -3.75
C SER A 380 -2.28 -3.48 -4.46
N ARG A 381 -1.72 -2.29 -4.20
CA ARG A 381 -0.40 -1.89 -4.72
C ARG A 381 0.72 -2.75 -4.13
N ALA A 382 0.71 -3.00 -2.83
CA ALA A 382 1.66 -3.88 -2.16
C ALA A 382 1.68 -5.27 -2.80
N ARG A 383 0.49 -5.88 -3.00
CA ARG A 383 0.36 -7.18 -3.67
C ARG A 383 0.79 -7.14 -5.14
N ALA A 384 0.56 -6.04 -5.85
CA ALA A 384 1.01 -5.88 -7.22
C ALA A 384 2.55 -5.83 -7.33
N HIS A 385 3.20 -5.11 -6.41
CA HIS A 385 4.66 -5.10 -6.28
C HIS A 385 5.21 -6.48 -5.89
N ALA A 386 4.61 -7.11 -4.88
CA ALA A 386 4.98 -8.47 -4.44
C ALA A 386 4.92 -9.51 -5.57
N ARG A 387 3.90 -9.45 -6.44
CA ARG A 387 3.78 -10.34 -7.62
C ARG A 387 4.93 -10.20 -8.63
N ARG A 388 5.67 -9.08 -8.60
CA ARG A 388 6.82 -8.80 -9.45
C ARG A 388 8.15 -8.96 -8.72
N ALA A 389 8.12 -9.40 -7.46
CA ALA A 389 9.26 -9.43 -6.55
C ALA A 389 9.86 -8.04 -6.24
N ASP A 390 9.06 -6.97 -6.37
CA ASP A 390 9.42 -5.60 -5.97
C ASP A 390 9.18 -5.43 -4.45
N TRP A 391 10.01 -6.07 -3.63
CA TRP A 391 9.75 -6.18 -2.19
C TRP A 391 9.84 -4.85 -1.43
N GLU A 392 10.71 -3.92 -1.85
CA GLU A 392 10.87 -2.62 -1.16
C GLU A 392 9.63 -1.72 -1.38
N PRO A 393 9.14 -1.49 -2.62
CA PRO A 393 7.86 -0.83 -2.83
C PRO A 393 6.67 -1.54 -2.18
N ALA A 394 6.69 -2.88 -2.14
CA ALA A 394 5.64 -3.64 -1.46
C ALA A 394 5.62 -3.32 0.04
N LEU A 395 6.77 -3.34 0.72
CA LEU A 395 6.88 -3.00 2.13
C LEU A 395 6.46 -1.54 2.41
N HIS A 396 6.86 -0.61 1.54
CA HIS A 396 6.44 0.81 1.63
C HIS A 396 4.93 0.98 1.63
N GLU A 397 4.22 0.27 0.74
CA GLU A 397 2.77 0.32 0.68
C GLU A 397 2.11 -0.41 1.87
N LEU A 398 2.72 -1.48 2.38
CA LEU A 398 2.26 -2.14 3.62
C LEU A 398 2.41 -1.24 4.84
N ASP A 399 3.50 -0.47 4.96
CA ASP A 399 3.67 0.50 6.05
C ASP A 399 2.56 1.56 6.04
N LYS A 400 2.21 2.07 4.85
CA LYS A 400 1.10 3.02 4.72
C LYS A 400 -0.24 2.38 5.11
N ALA A 401 -0.47 1.12 4.74
CA ALA A 401 -1.65 0.37 5.17
C ALA A 401 -1.67 0.17 6.70
N LEU A 402 -0.53 -0.16 7.31
CA LEU A 402 -0.41 -0.32 8.76
C LEU A 402 -0.66 1.01 9.49
N ALA A 403 -0.08 2.10 8.99
CA ALA A 403 -0.29 3.46 9.52
C ALA A 403 -1.78 3.82 9.60
N LEU A 404 -2.55 3.50 8.55
CA LEU A 404 -4.01 3.74 8.56
C LEU A 404 -4.75 2.97 9.67
N THR A 405 -4.24 1.82 10.09
CA THR A 405 -4.83 1.00 11.17
C THR A 405 -4.28 1.32 12.57
N SER A 406 -3.28 2.20 12.65
CA SER A 406 -2.64 2.62 13.90
C SER A 406 -3.02 4.07 14.20
N GLU A 407 -4.21 4.27 14.78
CA GLU A 407 -4.54 5.53 15.44
C GLU A 407 -4.61 5.35 16.96
N ALA A 408 -4.11 6.38 17.63
CA ALA A 408 -3.68 6.39 19.00
C ALA A 408 -4.85 6.37 19.99
N ASP A 409 -4.70 5.53 21.01
CA ASP A 409 -5.42 5.59 22.27
C ASP A 409 -4.94 6.83 23.04
N ASP A 410 -5.18 8.01 22.47
CA ASP A 410 -4.88 9.28 23.10
C ASP A 410 -5.94 9.48 24.18
N GLY A 411 -5.60 9.10 25.42
CA GLY A 411 -6.42 9.28 26.63
C GLY A 411 -6.85 10.72 26.96
N ALA A 412 -6.87 11.64 25.98
CA ALA A 412 -7.55 12.92 26.03
C ALA A 412 -8.95 12.77 25.41
N GLY A 413 -9.97 12.68 26.27
CA GLY A 413 -11.38 12.48 25.94
C GLY A 413 -11.95 13.44 24.88
N LYS A 414 -11.66 13.18 23.60
CA LYS A 414 -12.39 13.68 22.45
C LYS A 414 -13.51 12.68 22.13
N SER A 415 -14.67 13.23 21.81
CA SER A 415 -15.91 12.54 21.41
C SER A 415 -15.63 11.30 20.53
N ALA A 416 -16.10 10.15 20.98
CA ALA A 416 -15.62 8.81 20.63
C ALA A 416 -16.10 8.20 19.29
N ASP A 417 -16.50 8.95 18.25
CA ASP A 417 -17.22 8.29 17.12
C ASP A 417 -16.86 8.68 15.67
N ASP A 418 -16.05 9.71 15.41
CA ASP A 418 -15.81 10.16 14.01
C ASP A 418 -14.45 9.75 13.42
N THR A 419 -13.51 9.19 14.20
CA THR A 419 -12.12 8.98 13.76
C THR A 419 -11.58 7.56 13.91
N LEU A 420 -12.32 6.54 14.36
CA LEU A 420 -11.73 5.20 14.53
C LEU A 420 -11.76 4.35 13.25
N PHE A 421 -10.66 3.64 12.97
CA PHE A 421 -10.61 2.70 11.85
C PHE A 421 -11.51 1.49 12.16
N PRO A 422 -12.45 1.12 11.27
CA PRO A 422 -13.41 0.06 11.57
C PRO A 422 -12.71 -1.29 11.75
N ASN A 423 -12.82 -1.87 12.95
CA ASN A 423 -12.14 -3.12 13.32
C ASN A 423 -10.65 -3.15 12.95
N ALA A 424 -9.90 -2.14 13.42
CA ALA A 424 -8.48 -1.99 13.15
C ALA A 424 -7.68 -3.30 13.34
N ALA A 425 -8.05 -4.13 14.31
CA ALA A 425 -7.39 -5.39 14.60
C ALA A 425 -7.45 -6.38 13.42
N HIS A 426 -8.62 -6.57 12.80
CA HIS A 426 -8.77 -7.46 11.65
C HIS A 426 -7.90 -7.04 10.46
N TYR A 427 -7.90 -5.75 10.14
CA TYR A 427 -7.12 -5.20 9.04
C TYR A 427 -5.62 -5.22 9.35
N ARG A 428 -5.21 -4.88 10.58
CA ARG A 428 -3.82 -4.95 11.04
C ARG A 428 -3.26 -6.37 10.98
N CYS A 429 -4.03 -7.37 11.40
CA CYS A 429 -3.67 -8.79 11.23
C CYS A 429 -3.37 -9.15 9.77
N THR A 430 -4.15 -8.61 8.83
CA THR A 430 -3.94 -8.84 7.39
C THR A 430 -2.62 -8.21 6.93
N VAL A 431 -2.36 -6.96 7.35
CA VAL A 431 -1.11 -6.26 7.02
C VAL A 431 0.09 -6.97 7.63
N HIS A 432 0.03 -7.37 8.90
CA HIS A 432 1.08 -8.13 9.56
C HIS A 432 1.40 -9.46 8.86
N GLY A 433 0.38 -10.18 8.38
CA GLY A 433 0.56 -11.38 7.57
C GLY A 433 1.40 -11.13 6.31
N GLU A 434 1.07 -10.08 5.57
CA GLU A 434 1.78 -9.66 4.35
C GLU A 434 3.17 -9.09 4.66
N MET A 435 3.34 -8.37 5.77
CA MET A 435 4.64 -7.87 6.23
C MET A 435 5.57 -9.01 6.64
N GLY A 436 5.06 -10.02 7.35
CA GLY A 436 5.79 -11.22 7.70
C GLY A 436 6.24 -11.98 6.46
N SER A 437 5.31 -12.15 5.52
CA SER A 437 5.60 -12.70 4.19
C SER A 437 6.74 -11.93 3.51
N THR A 438 6.61 -10.61 3.32
CA THR A 438 7.61 -9.77 2.64
C THR A 438 8.97 -9.78 3.35
N ASN A 439 9.01 -9.65 4.68
CA ASN A 439 10.28 -9.66 5.43
C ASN A 439 11.03 -10.99 5.30
N ARG A 440 10.32 -12.12 5.21
CA ARG A 440 10.94 -13.43 4.91
C ARG A 440 11.69 -13.41 3.57
N ARG A 441 11.15 -12.73 2.55
CA ARG A 441 11.77 -12.60 1.21
C ARG A 441 12.98 -11.66 1.20
N PHE A 442 13.14 -10.85 2.25
CA PHE A 442 14.36 -10.10 2.56
C PHE A 442 15.34 -10.88 3.45
N GLY A 443 15.08 -12.15 3.81
CA GLY A 443 15.92 -12.85 4.77
C GLY A 443 15.83 -12.34 6.21
N ARG A 444 14.93 -11.40 6.50
CA ARG A 444 14.71 -10.81 7.83
C ARG A 444 13.79 -11.71 8.67
N TYR A 445 14.24 -12.93 8.96
CA TYR A 445 13.37 -13.97 9.53
C TYR A 445 12.86 -13.67 10.93
N ASP A 446 13.67 -13.07 11.81
CA ASP A 446 13.20 -12.69 13.15
C ASP A 446 12.10 -11.63 13.08
N VAL A 447 12.27 -10.61 12.21
CA VAL A 447 11.25 -9.58 11.95
C VAL A 447 9.99 -10.22 11.36
N ALA A 448 10.15 -11.14 10.40
CA ALA A 448 9.04 -11.87 9.79
C ALA A 448 8.25 -12.68 10.83
N ALA A 449 8.95 -13.44 11.69
CA ALA A 449 8.33 -14.20 12.77
C ALA A 449 7.58 -13.29 13.74
N GLY A 450 8.18 -12.16 14.15
CA GLY A 450 7.55 -11.18 15.04
C GLY A 450 6.22 -10.65 14.51
N PHE A 451 6.13 -10.28 13.22
CA PHE A 451 4.87 -9.85 12.62
C PHE A 451 3.82 -10.98 12.57
N LEU A 452 4.22 -12.19 12.18
CA LEU A 452 3.30 -13.33 12.07
C LEU A 452 2.79 -13.80 13.44
N GLU A 453 3.65 -13.84 14.44
CA GLU A 453 3.29 -14.14 15.84
C GLU A 453 2.37 -13.07 16.41
N ALA A 454 2.64 -11.78 16.15
CA ALA A 454 1.76 -10.68 16.55
C ALA A 454 0.37 -10.80 15.92
N ALA A 455 0.29 -11.14 14.63
CA ALA A 455 -0.99 -11.39 13.95
C ALA A 455 -1.76 -12.57 14.59
N LEU A 456 -1.08 -13.69 14.88
CA LEU A 456 -1.73 -14.84 15.53
C LEU A 456 -2.19 -14.52 16.95
N ALA A 457 -1.40 -13.77 17.72
CA ALA A 457 -1.75 -13.35 19.08
C ALA A 457 -2.94 -12.37 19.09
N GLU A 458 -3.04 -11.52 18.08
CA GLU A 458 -4.18 -10.60 17.90
C GLU A 458 -5.45 -11.34 17.47
N MET A 459 -5.35 -12.29 16.53
CA MET A 459 -6.47 -13.19 16.20
C MET A 459 -6.94 -13.98 17.41
N ALA A 460 -6.02 -14.57 18.19
CA ALA A 460 -6.37 -15.37 19.37
C ALA A 460 -7.12 -14.56 20.45
N ARG A 461 -6.81 -13.27 20.60
CA ARG A 461 -7.56 -12.37 21.50
C ARG A 461 -9.00 -12.17 21.03
N GLY A 462 -9.21 -11.92 19.74
CA GLY A 462 -10.56 -11.80 19.17
C GLY A 462 -11.35 -13.12 19.22
N GLU A 463 -10.69 -14.27 19.03
CA GLU A 463 -11.32 -15.59 19.11
C GLU A 463 -11.90 -15.90 20.50
N ALA A 464 -11.27 -15.40 21.57
CA ALA A 464 -11.74 -15.56 22.94
C ALA A 464 -13.00 -14.72 23.26
N GLU A 465 -13.23 -13.64 22.52
CA GLU A 465 -14.35 -12.72 22.70
C GLU A 465 -15.57 -13.12 21.84
N ASP A 466 -15.35 -13.56 20.60
CA ASP A 466 -16.43 -13.83 19.63
C ASP A 466 -16.72 -15.33 19.40
N GLY A 467 -15.96 -16.24 20.00
CA GLY A 467 -16.20 -17.70 19.92
C GLY A 467 -15.95 -18.33 18.54
N HIS A 468 -15.38 -17.59 17.58
CA HIS A 468 -15.08 -18.04 16.23
C HIS A 468 -13.59 -18.30 16.01
N ALA A 469 -13.07 -19.38 16.60
CA ALA A 469 -11.74 -19.89 16.31
C ALA A 469 -11.73 -20.62 14.95
N THR A 470 -10.71 -20.37 14.11
CA THR A 470 -10.39 -21.04 12.82
C THR A 470 -10.88 -20.39 11.51
N GLY A 471 -10.50 -19.14 11.24
CA GLY A 471 -10.71 -18.50 9.93
C GLY A 471 -9.60 -18.80 8.88
N PRO A 472 -9.86 -18.64 7.57
CA PRO A 472 -8.86 -18.80 6.49
C PRO A 472 -7.59 -17.98 6.68
N GLN A 473 -7.71 -16.76 7.22
CA GLN A 473 -6.59 -15.87 7.49
C GLN A 473 -5.57 -16.48 8.48
N ARG A 474 -6.05 -17.21 9.49
CA ARG A 474 -5.18 -17.92 10.45
C ARG A 474 -4.38 -19.02 9.76
N LEU A 475 -4.99 -19.74 8.81
CA LEU A 475 -4.30 -20.77 8.02
C LEU A 475 -3.17 -20.15 7.19
N GLU A 476 -3.40 -18.99 6.58
CA GLU A 476 -2.37 -18.29 5.79
C GLU A 476 -1.19 -17.85 6.64
N VAL A 477 -1.46 -17.15 7.76
CA VAL A 477 -0.42 -16.66 8.68
C VAL A 477 0.37 -17.82 9.30
N SER A 478 -0.31 -18.87 9.75
CA SER A 478 0.37 -20.07 10.30
C SER A 478 1.25 -20.75 9.25
N GLY A 479 0.78 -20.79 7.99
CA GLY A 479 1.53 -21.37 6.88
C GLY A 479 2.75 -20.57 6.45
N GLU A 480 2.74 -19.24 6.57
CA GLU A 480 3.94 -18.41 6.40
C GLU A 480 4.88 -18.60 7.59
N LEU A 481 4.37 -18.63 8.84
CA LEU A 481 5.19 -18.81 10.04
C LEU A 481 5.95 -20.13 10.03
N GLY A 482 5.29 -21.22 9.63
CA GLY A 482 5.94 -22.53 9.48
C GLY A 482 7.09 -22.51 8.46
N VAL A 483 6.97 -21.73 7.38
CA VAL A 483 8.06 -21.55 6.40
C VAL A 483 9.20 -20.71 6.99
N VAL A 484 8.89 -19.66 7.75
CA VAL A 484 9.89 -18.84 8.45
C VAL A 484 10.69 -19.69 9.44
N TYR A 485 10.02 -20.43 10.33
CA TYR A 485 10.68 -21.34 11.28
C TYR A 485 11.58 -22.37 10.59
N ARG A 486 11.14 -22.91 9.45
CA ARG A 486 11.94 -23.84 8.66
C ARG A 486 13.24 -23.20 8.16
N HIS A 487 13.20 -21.98 7.64
CA HIS A 487 14.40 -21.26 7.18
C HIS A 487 15.31 -20.80 8.33
N MET A 488 14.76 -20.60 9.53
CA MET A 488 15.52 -20.36 10.76
C MET A 488 16.19 -21.64 11.32
N GLY A 489 15.92 -22.82 10.74
CA GLY A 489 16.39 -24.09 11.28
C GLY A 489 15.59 -24.60 12.50
N ARG A 490 14.48 -23.94 12.85
CA ARG A 490 13.55 -24.36 13.93
C ARG A 490 12.61 -25.45 13.41
N LEU A 491 13.17 -26.57 12.94
CA LEU A 491 12.42 -27.59 12.19
C LEU A 491 11.27 -28.22 12.99
N ARG A 492 11.42 -28.39 14.31
CA ARG A 492 10.36 -28.93 15.17
C ARG A 492 9.20 -27.96 15.37
N ASP A 493 9.50 -26.67 15.51
CA ASP A 493 8.45 -25.63 15.59
C ASP A 493 7.70 -25.52 14.25
N ALA A 494 8.43 -25.61 13.14
CA ALA A 494 7.84 -25.67 11.81
C ALA A 494 6.94 -26.90 11.64
N GLU A 495 7.40 -28.09 12.04
CA GLU A 495 6.62 -29.33 12.03
C GLU A 495 5.29 -29.16 12.78
N HIS A 496 5.35 -28.63 14.00
CA HIS A 496 4.18 -28.42 14.85
C HIS A 496 3.15 -27.47 14.22
N VAL A 497 3.58 -26.28 13.81
CA VAL A 497 2.67 -25.26 13.25
C VAL A 497 2.07 -25.72 11.92
N LEU A 498 2.85 -26.34 11.04
CA LEU A 498 2.38 -26.85 9.75
C LEU A 498 1.44 -28.05 9.90
N GLN A 499 1.64 -28.89 10.92
CA GLN A 499 0.73 -30.00 11.21
C GLN A 499 -0.64 -29.49 11.68
N ILE A 500 -0.66 -28.49 12.57
CA ILE A 500 -1.90 -27.83 12.99
C ILE A 500 -2.59 -27.19 11.78
N GLN A 501 -1.85 -26.48 10.94
CA GLN A 501 -2.37 -25.87 9.72
C GLN A 501 -3.00 -26.92 8.80
N TYR A 502 -2.32 -28.05 8.54
CA TYR A 502 -2.82 -29.11 7.68
C TYR A 502 -4.11 -29.73 8.21
N THR A 503 -4.13 -30.11 9.49
CA THR A 503 -5.31 -30.72 10.12
C THR A 503 -6.50 -29.75 10.14
N THR A 504 -6.25 -28.47 10.44
CA THR A 504 -7.28 -27.43 10.42
C THR A 504 -7.81 -27.19 9.01
N ALA A 505 -6.93 -27.13 8.01
CA ALA A 505 -7.32 -26.95 6.62
C ALA A 505 -8.20 -28.12 6.11
N LEU A 506 -7.91 -29.36 6.51
CA LEU A 506 -8.77 -30.51 6.20
C LEU A 506 -10.14 -30.40 6.87
N ALA A 507 -10.19 -29.99 8.14
CA ALA A 507 -11.44 -29.82 8.87
C ALA A 507 -12.35 -28.74 8.25
N LEU A 508 -11.74 -27.70 7.66
CA LEU A 508 -12.45 -26.59 7.01
C LEU A 508 -12.72 -26.82 5.51
N GLY A 509 -12.27 -27.95 4.93
CA GLY A 509 -12.33 -28.16 3.48
C GLY A 509 -11.50 -27.15 2.67
N ALA A 510 -10.48 -26.54 3.28
CA ALA A 510 -9.62 -25.55 2.66
C ALA A 510 -8.47 -26.23 1.88
N ASP A 511 -8.80 -26.83 0.73
CA ASP A 511 -7.88 -27.66 -0.05
C ASP A 511 -6.59 -26.94 -0.46
N ALA A 512 -6.67 -25.64 -0.79
CA ALA A 512 -5.52 -24.83 -1.13
C ALA A 512 -4.52 -24.72 0.04
N ALA A 513 -5.02 -24.42 1.24
CA ALA A 513 -4.20 -24.36 2.45
C ALA A 513 -3.63 -25.74 2.84
N ALA A 514 -4.43 -26.80 2.71
CA ALA A 514 -3.98 -28.17 2.95
C ALA A 514 -2.86 -28.59 1.98
N CYS A 515 -3.02 -28.22 0.69
CA CYS A 515 -2.03 -28.42 -0.35
C CYS A 515 -0.71 -27.72 0.01
N ARG A 516 -0.75 -26.44 0.41
CA ARG A 516 0.44 -25.72 0.87
C ARG A 516 1.10 -26.36 2.09
N ALA A 517 0.32 -26.72 3.11
CA ALA A 517 0.81 -27.26 4.37
C ALA A 517 1.53 -28.61 4.19
N ILE A 518 0.93 -29.55 3.43
CA ILE A 518 1.52 -30.88 3.21
C ILE A 518 2.86 -30.81 2.46
N GLY A 519 2.97 -29.89 1.49
CA GLY A 519 4.23 -29.67 0.78
C GLY A 519 5.34 -29.06 1.63
N ASN A 520 4.99 -28.29 2.67
CA ASN A 520 5.95 -27.75 3.62
C ASN A 520 6.35 -28.80 4.68
N LEU A 521 5.41 -29.62 5.16
CA LEU A 521 5.71 -30.78 6.01
C LEU A 521 6.68 -31.75 5.31
N GLY A 522 6.48 -31.98 4.00
CA GLY A 522 7.40 -32.78 3.19
C GLY A 522 8.84 -32.26 3.24
N MET A 523 9.03 -30.93 3.15
CA MET A 523 10.36 -30.34 3.28
C MET A 523 10.93 -30.40 4.68
N VAL A 524 10.10 -30.24 5.72
CA VAL A 524 10.56 -30.42 7.11
C VAL A 524 11.05 -31.86 7.32
N ASN A 525 10.32 -32.86 6.83
CA ASN A 525 10.74 -34.26 6.90
C ASN A 525 12.01 -34.54 6.08
N TYR A 526 12.15 -33.94 4.90
CA TYR A 526 13.37 -34.01 4.12
C TYR A 526 14.56 -33.41 4.88
N GLN A 527 14.43 -32.23 5.47
CA GLN A 527 15.52 -31.59 6.21
C GLN A 527 15.89 -32.38 7.47
N LEU A 528 14.91 -32.89 8.21
CA LEU A 528 15.14 -33.76 9.36
C LEU A 528 15.84 -35.08 8.98
N SER A 529 15.63 -35.61 7.76
CA SER A 529 16.36 -36.81 7.30
C SER A 529 17.83 -36.55 6.98
N GLN A 530 18.21 -35.28 6.77
CA GLN A 530 19.59 -34.87 6.53
C GLN A 530 20.36 -34.55 7.83
N GLU A 531 19.69 -34.45 8.99
CA GLU A 531 20.35 -34.19 10.28
C GLU A 531 21.15 -35.42 10.75
N ASP A 532 22.33 -35.18 11.35
CA ASP A 532 23.14 -36.25 11.95
C ASP A 532 22.41 -36.81 13.20
N PRO A 533 22.08 -38.13 13.24
CA PRO A 533 21.40 -38.74 14.38
C PRO A 533 22.13 -38.52 15.72
N ARG A 534 23.45 -38.29 15.69
CA ARG A 534 24.28 -38.05 16.89
C ARG A 534 24.14 -36.65 17.50
N GLN A 535 23.70 -35.65 16.73
CA GLN A 535 23.46 -34.30 17.24
C GLN A 535 22.05 -34.14 17.84
N ALA A 536 21.11 -35.02 17.48
CA ALA A 536 19.71 -34.97 17.90
C ALA A 536 19.42 -35.57 19.29
N GLY A 537 20.46 -35.95 20.06
CA GLY A 537 20.30 -36.51 21.42
C GLY A 537 19.61 -37.88 21.49
N GLN A 538 19.44 -38.57 20.37
CA GLN A 538 18.83 -39.90 20.34
C GLN A 538 19.91 -40.98 20.41
N ILE A 539 20.20 -41.44 21.64
CA ILE A 539 20.96 -42.68 21.86
C ILE A 539 19.96 -43.84 21.94
N GLU A 540 20.18 -44.80 21.03
CA GLU A 540 19.85 -46.22 21.10
C GLU A 540 18.40 -46.60 21.47
N THR A 541 17.62 -47.02 20.46
CA THR A 541 16.95 -48.34 20.36
C THR A 541 15.84 -48.31 19.31
N ARG A 542 16.16 -48.57 18.04
CA ARG A 542 15.24 -49.21 17.06
C ARG A 542 15.99 -49.68 15.82
N SER A 543 15.54 -50.80 15.24
CA SER A 543 16.22 -51.58 14.20
C SER A 543 15.96 -51.11 12.76
N GLU A 544 15.51 -49.86 12.57
CA GLU A 544 15.15 -49.28 11.27
C GLU A 544 15.77 -47.88 11.21
N ASP A 545 16.37 -47.50 10.07
CA ASP A 545 17.06 -46.20 9.91
C ASP A 545 16.03 -45.06 9.91
N PRO A 546 15.89 -44.28 11.00
CA PRO A 546 14.86 -43.27 11.13
C PRO A 546 14.98 -42.14 10.11
N ASN A 547 16.17 -41.96 9.50
CA ASN A 547 16.37 -40.99 8.43
C ASN A 547 15.78 -41.47 7.11
N GLN A 548 15.83 -42.78 6.83
CA GLN A 548 15.24 -43.36 5.62
C GLN A 548 13.71 -43.28 5.64
N ASP A 549 13.08 -43.48 6.81
CA ASP A 549 11.62 -43.35 6.98
C ASP A 549 11.15 -41.91 6.80
N ARG A 550 11.93 -40.93 7.31
CA ARG A 550 11.65 -39.50 7.13
C ARG A 550 11.74 -39.09 5.66
N LEU A 551 12.74 -39.59 4.92
CA LEU A 551 12.88 -39.33 3.49
C LEU A 551 11.72 -39.94 2.68
N ALA A 552 11.30 -41.17 3.00
CA ALA A 552 10.14 -41.80 2.38
C ALA A 552 8.86 -40.99 2.63
N THR A 553 8.64 -40.58 3.88
CA THR A 553 7.50 -39.72 4.27
C THR A 553 7.52 -38.39 3.50
N ALA A 554 8.69 -37.77 3.33
CA ALA A 554 8.83 -36.54 2.56
C ALA A 554 8.38 -36.72 1.10
N ILE A 555 8.80 -37.81 0.46
CA ILE A 555 8.40 -38.14 -0.93
C ILE A 555 6.89 -38.30 -1.03
N GLU A 556 6.25 -39.05 -0.13
CA GLU A 556 4.81 -39.26 -0.13
C GLU A 556 4.03 -37.93 0.03
N GLN A 557 4.44 -37.10 0.99
CA GLN A 557 3.82 -35.80 1.24
C GLN A 557 3.97 -34.83 0.05
N LEU A 558 5.12 -34.84 -0.62
CA LEU A 558 5.36 -34.03 -1.81
C LEU A 558 4.64 -34.56 -3.07
N GLN A 559 4.44 -35.87 -3.18
CA GLN A 559 3.58 -36.45 -4.22
C GLN A 559 2.12 -36.04 -4.01
N GLU A 560 1.63 -36.09 -2.77
CA GLU A 560 0.27 -35.62 -2.44
C GLU A 560 0.11 -34.12 -2.69
N ARG A 561 1.14 -33.31 -2.40
CA ARG A 561 1.20 -31.90 -2.80
C ARG A 561 0.95 -31.71 -4.29
N VAL A 562 1.70 -32.41 -5.14
CA VAL A 562 1.57 -32.32 -6.61
C VAL A 562 0.18 -32.76 -7.06
N ALA A 563 -0.33 -33.87 -6.51
CA ALA A 563 -1.65 -34.38 -6.84
C ALA A 563 -2.77 -33.38 -6.46
N ARG A 564 -2.69 -32.77 -5.27
CA ARG A 564 -3.62 -31.73 -4.83
C ARG A 564 -3.54 -30.48 -5.71
N ALA A 565 -2.33 -30.01 -6.03
CA ALA A 565 -2.14 -28.82 -6.87
C ALA A 565 -2.82 -28.99 -8.24
N ARG A 566 -2.70 -30.16 -8.86
CA ARG A 566 -3.41 -30.50 -10.11
C ARG A 566 -4.92 -30.50 -9.97
N ARG A 567 -5.46 -30.93 -8.81
CA ARG A 567 -6.91 -30.94 -8.54
C ARG A 567 -7.50 -29.54 -8.33
N LEU A 568 -6.68 -28.58 -7.89
CA LEU A 568 -7.13 -27.19 -7.68
C LEU A 568 -7.50 -26.48 -8.99
N GLY A 569 -7.06 -26.99 -10.15
CA GLY A 569 -7.47 -26.49 -11.46
C GLY A 569 -7.10 -25.02 -11.67
N ASN A 570 -8.10 -24.15 -11.74
CA ASN A 570 -7.95 -22.72 -12.04
C ASN A 570 -7.50 -21.85 -10.85
N ASP A 571 -7.14 -22.45 -9.71
CA ASP A 571 -6.59 -21.69 -8.59
C ASP A 571 -5.31 -20.93 -9.03
N PRO A 572 -5.19 -19.62 -8.76
CA PRO A 572 -4.05 -18.80 -9.21
C PRO A 572 -2.68 -19.31 -8.75
N HIS A 573 -2.64 -20.10 -7.68
CA HIS A 573 -1.41 -20.65 -7.12
C HIS A 573 -1.14 -22.09 -7.56
N ALA A 574 -2.10 -22.80 -8.18
CA ALA A 574 -1.99 -24.22 -8.50
C ALA A 574 -0.71 -24.58 -9.27
N ALA A 575 -0.42 -23.87 -10.37
CA ALA A 575 0.75 -24.14 -11.20
C ALA A 575 2.08 -23.91 -10.46
N LEU A 576 2.19 -22.79 -9.73
CA LEU A 576 3.37 -22.50 -8.90
C LEU A 576 3.57 -23.57 -7.82
N TRP A 577 2.47 -23.99 -7.21
CA TRP A 577 2.44 -24.97 -6.15
C TRP A 577 2.79 -26.39 -6.60
N GLU A 578 2.36 -26.76 -7.80
CA GLU A 578 2.80 -27.97 -8.48
C GLU A 578 4.30 -27.91 -8.77
N ALA A 579 4.79 -26.82 -9.35
CA ALA A 579 6.20 -26.63 -9.66
C ALA A 579 7.09 -26.73 -8.41
N ILE A 580 6.71 -26.07 -7.31
CA ILE A 580 7.42 -26.17 -6.02
C ILE A 580 7.43 -27.61 -5.51
N GLY A 581 6.30 -28.33 -5.61
CA GLY A 581 6.22 -29.75 -5.22
C GLY A 581 7.18 -30.63 -6.02
N LEU A 582 7.22 -30.44 -7.34
CA LEU A 582 8.09 -31.18 -8.26
C LEU A 582 9.58 -30.87 -8.06
N GLN A 583 9.94 -29.61 -7.82
CA GLN A 583 11.32 -29.21 -7.49
C GLN A 583 11.81 -29.88 -6.22
N ARG A 584 10.97 -29.91 -5.18
CA ARG A 584 11.28 -30.54 -3.89
C ARG A 584 11.34 -32.06 -4.01
N LEU A 585 10.50 -32.68 -4.85
CA LEU A 585 10.62 -34.09 -5.19
C LEU A 585 11.97 -34.40 -5.86
N ALA A 586 12.43 -33.53 -6.75
CA ALA A 586 13.75 -33.70 -7.38
C ALA A 586 14.88 -33.75 -6.34
N LEU A 587 14.80 -32.94 -5.28
CA LEU A 587 15.75 -33.02 -4.15
C LEU A 587 15.66 -34.36 -3.42
N CYS A 588 14.45 -34.80 -3.08
CA CYS A 588 14.27 -36.07 -2.37
C CYS A 588 14.77 -37.26 -3.21
N TYR A 589 14.50 -37.26 -4.52
CA TYR A 589 14.98 -38.29 -5.43
C TYR A 589 16.50 -38.29 -5.59
N ALA A 590 17.13 -37.11 -5.69
CA ALA A 590 18.59 -37.02 -5.69
C ALA A 590 19.20 -37.58 -4.39
N ALA A 591 18.55 -37.32 -3.24
CA ALA A 591 19.02 -37.79 -1.94
C ALA A 591 18.88 -39.31 -1.72
N THR A 592 18.07 -40.04 -2.52
CA THR A 592 18.02 -41.51 -2.41
C THR A 592 19.29 -42.18 -2.92
N GLY A 593 20.06 -41.50 -3.77
CA GLY A 593 21.30 -42.01 -4.37
C GLY A 593 21.12 -43.18 -5.33
N ARG A 594 19.88 -43.52 -5.73
CA ARG A 594 19.59 -44.64 -6.64
C ARG A 594 19.55 -44.14 -8.09
N PRO A 595 20.27 -44.76 -9.05
CA PRO A 595 20.32 -44.30 -10.44
C PRO A 595 18.94 -44.18 -11.14
N GLY A 596 17.96 -45.00 -10.76
CA GLY A 596 16.60 -44.89 -11.30
C GLY A 596 15.81 -43.71 -10.73
N ASP A 597 16.15 -43.25 -9.52
CA ASP A 597 15.48 -42.13 -8.87
C ASP A 597 16.08 -40.79 -9.31
N THR A 598 17.40 -40.70 -9.55
CA THR A 598 18.03 -39.46 -10.07
C THR A 598 17.42 -39.01 -11.40
N ARG A 599 17.12 -39.96 -12.30
CA ARG A 599 16.42 -39.69 -13.56
C ARG A 599 15.00 -39.15 -13.33
N ARG A 600 14.25 -39.72 -12.40
CA ARG A 600 12.92 -39.21 -11.99
C ARG A 600 13.02 -37.80 -11.40
N GLY A 601 14.13 -37.51 -10.72
CA GLY A 601 14.46 -36.16 -10.25
C GLY A 601 14.61 -35.16 -11.39
N VAL A 602 15.33 -35.51 -12.45
CA VAL A 602 15.45 -34.68 -13.66
C VAL A 602 14.09 -34.44 -14.31
N GLU A 603 13.29 -35.49 -14.52
CA GLU A 603 11.95 -35.38 -15.12
C GLU A 603 11.04 -34.46 -14.29
N SER A 604 11.09 -34.57 -12.96
CA SER A 604 10.33 -33.70 -12.06
C SER A 604 10.78 -32.24 -12.17
N ALA A 605 12.09 -32.00 -12.21
CA ALA A 605 12.64 -30.64 -12.32
C ALA A 605 12.37 -30.01 -13.69
N GLU A 606 12.42 -30.78 -14.78
CA GLU A 606 12.06 -30.32 -16.13
C GLU A 606 10.58 -29.92 -16.20
N ALA A 607 9.67 -30.74 -15.65
CA ALA A 607 8.26 -30.42 -15.56
C ALA A 607 8.01 -29.15 -14.74
N ALA A 608 8.69 -28.98 -13.61
CA ALA A 608 8.60 -27.78 -12.80
C ALA A 608 9.10 -26.53 -13.54
N PHE A 609 10.22 -26.65 -14.26
CA PHE A 609 10.78 -25.55 -15.05
C PHE A 609 9.81 -25.12 -16.16
N ALA A 610 9.19 -26.07 -16.86
CA ALA A 610 8.19 -25.77 -17.89
C ALA A 610 6.97 -24.99 -17.36
N LEU A 611 6.55 -25.26 -16.12
CA LEU A 611 5.44 -24.53 -15.47
C LEU A 611 5.79 -23.09 -15.07
N THR A 612 7.07 -22.76 -14.97
CA THR A 612 7.54 -21.52 -14.32
C THR A 612 8.45 -20.66 -15.17
N ALA A 613 8.85 -21.11 -16.36
CA ALA A 613 9.77 -20.40 -17.25
C ALA A 613 9.29 -18.98 -17.61
N ASP A 614 7.97 -18.79 -17.73
CA ASP A 614 7.33 -17.50 -18.06
C ASP A 614 6.81 -16.75 -16.81
N SER A 615 7.25 -17.14 -15.61
CA SER A 615 6.85 -16.48 -14.37
C SER A 615 7.25 -14.99 -14.37
N PRO A 616 6.36 -14.08 -13.93
CA PRO A 616 6.72 -12.67 -13.76
C PRO A 616 7.65 -12.45 -12.56
N ASP A 617 7.74 -13.41 -11.63
CA ASP A 617 8.68 -13.39 -10.51
C ASP A 617 10.03 -14.02 -10.97
N PRO A 618 11.11 -13.23 -11.09
CA PRO A 618 12.42 -13.72 -11.54
C PRO A 618 13.08 -14.67 -10.53
N THR A 619 12.71 -14.59 -9.25
CA THR A 619 13.22 -15.47 -8.20
C THR A 619 12.67 -16.89 -8.37
N VAL A 620 11.40 -17.03 -8.77
CA VAL A 620 10.80 -18.33 -9.10
C VAL A 620 11.53 -18.98 -10.26
N VAL A 621 11.82 -18.22 -11.33
CA VAL A 621 12.57 -18.71 -12.49
C VAL A 621 13.97 -19.17 -12.09
N ALA A 622 14.66 -18.38 -11.25
CA ALA A 622 15.99 -18.69 -10.75
C ALA A 622 16.01 -19.98 -9.90
N PHE A 623 15.03 -20.18 -9.01
CA PHE A 623 14.91 -21.42 -8.24
C PHE A 623 14.58 -22.63 -9.12
N SER A 624 13.68 -22.50 -10.09
CA SER A 624 13.41 -23.57 -11.06
C SER A 624 14.66 -23.97 -11.84
N SER A 625 15.45 -22.96 -12.26
CA SER A 625 16.74 -23.16 -12.92
C SER A 625 17.73 -23.87 -12.00
N LEU A 626 17.83 -23.44 -10.73
CA LEU A 626 18.69 -24.08 -9.73
C LEU A 626 18.37 -25.57 -9.59
N PHE A 627 17.11 -25.91 -9.35
CA PHE A 627 16.71 -27.29 -9.10
C PHE A 627 16.86 -28.19 -10.33
N LEU A 628 16.62 -27.67 -11.54
CA LEU A 628 16.91 -28.39 -12.77
C LEU A 628 18.42 -28.62 -12.95
N GLY A 629 19.24 -27.58 -12.75
CA GLY A 629 20.69 -27.69 -12.81
C GLY A 629 21.24 -28.71 -11.81
N ARG A 630 20.72 -28.71 -10.57
CA ARG A 630 21.08 -29.68 -9.52
C ARG A 630 20.64 -31.10 -9.86
N ALA A 631 19.43 -31.30 -10.36
CA ALA A 631 18.96 -32.62 -10.75
C ALA A 631 19.82 -33.22 -11.88
N LEU A 632 20.19 -32.39 -12.88
CA LEU A 632 21.10 -32.79 -13.96
C LEU A 632 22.52 -33.11 -13.44
N ALA A 633 23.00 -32.37 -12.44
CA ALA A 633 24.28 -32.66 -11.79
C ALA A 633 24.24 -33.96 -10.95
N ALA A 634 23.08 -34.31 -10.37
CA ALA A 634 22.90 -35.54 -9.60
C ALA A 634 22.72 -36.78 -10.48
N ASP A 635 22.11 -36.67 -11.67
CA ASP A 635 21.94 -37.78 -12.64
C ASP A 635 23.22 -38.12 -13.42
N GLN A 636 24.39 -37.74 -12.90
CA GLN A 636 25.66 -38.01 -13.56
C GLN A 636 26.08 -39.48 -13.35
N THR A 637 26.05 -40.23 -14.44
CA THR A 637 26.57 -41.61 -14.56
C THR A 637 27.85 -41.65 -15.39
N GLU A 638 28.52 -42.80 -15.46
CA GLU A 638 29.67 -43.04 -16.37
C GLU A 638 29.35 -42.73 -17.85
N GLN A 639 28.07 -42.70 -18.23
CA GLN A 639 27.58 -42.43 -19.59
C GLN A 639 27.26 -40.95 -19.86
N THR A 640 27.49 -40.06 -18.88
CA THR A 640 27.17 -38.64 -18.97
C THR A 640 28.07 -37.94 -19.98
N THR A 641 27.49 -37.25 -20.95
CA THR A 641 28.26 -36.56 -21.98
C THR A 641 28.76 -35.20 -21.49
N HIS A 642 29.78 -34.65 -22.16
CA HIS A 642 30.19 -33.26 -21.91
C HIS A 642 29.04 -32.26 -22.10
N ALA A 643 28.13 -32.52 -23.05
CA ALA A 643 26.96 -31.68 -23.30
C ALA A 643 25.99 -31.65 -22.12
N ASP A 644 25.81 -32.78 -21.42
CA ASP A 644 24.95 -32.85 -20.22
C ASP A 644 25.53 -32.02 -19.07
N ARG A 645 26.86 -32.05 -18.90
CA ARG A 645 27.55 -31.23 -17.89
C ARG A 645 27.46 -29.74 -18.20
N VAL A 646 27.63 -29.36 -19.47
CA VAL A 646 27.43 -27.98 -19.94
C VAL A 646 25.99 -27.53 -19.71
N ARG A 647 25.00 -28.41 -19.96
CA ARG A 647 23.59 -28.13 -19.69
C ARG A 647 23.35 -27.84 -18.20
N ALA A 648 23.87 -28.69 -17.30
CA ALA A 648 23.77 -28.46 -15.86
C ALA A 648 24.41 -27.12 -15.45
N ALA A 649 25.64 -26.86 -15.90
CA ALA A 649 26.36 -25.61 -15.61
C ALA A 649 25.60 -24.37 -16.11
N LYS A 650 24.96 -24.44 -17.28
CA LYS A 650 24.17 -23.34 -17.84
C LYS A 650 22.97 -22.97 -16.95
N TYR A 651 22.26 -23.96 -16.42
CA TYR A 651 21.13 -23.72 -15.51
C TYR A 651 21.59 -23.27 -14.12
N LEU A 652 22.69 -23.81 -13.60
CA LEU A 652 23.24 -23.42 -12.30
C LEU A 652 23.79 -21.98 -12.29
N SER A 653 24.51 -21.59 -13.33
CA SER A 653 25.05 -20.22 -13.48
C SER A 653 23.97 -19.18 -13.79
N GLY A 654 22.83 -19.61 -14.35
CA GLY A 654 21.83 -18.71 -14.91
C GLY A 654 22.23 -18.13 -16.27
N ALA A 655 23.28 -18.63 -16.94
CA ALA A 655 23.77 -18.11 -18.22
C ALA A 655 22.78 -18.23 -19.40
N TRP A 656 21.66 -18.94 -19.21
CA TRP A 656 20.57 -18.96 -20.18
C TRP A 656 19.63 -17.76 -20.05
N LEU A 657 19.69 -17.02 -18.93
CA LEU A 657 18.87 -15.84 -18.67
C LEU A 657 19.43 -14.63 -19.43
N PRO A 658 18.57 -13.67 -19.82
CA PRO A 658 19.02 -12.35 -20.26
C PRO A 658 19.88 -11.67 -19.18
N ALA A 659 20.83 -10.82 -19.61
CA ALA A 659 21.61 -10.00 -18.67
C ALA A 659 20.71 -9.09 -17.83
N GLY A 660 21.10 -8.84 -16.57
CA GLY A 660 20.30 -8.03 -15.65
C GLY A 660 19.12 -8.79 -15.02
N ARG A 661 19.24 -10.11 -14.84
CA ARG A 661 18.20 -10.97 -14.25
C ARG A 661 18.72 -11.73 -13.04
N CYS A 662 17.83 -12.00 -12.09
CA CYS A 662 18.12 -12.83 -10.92
C CYS A 662 18.70 -14.20 -11.32
N THR A 663 19.96 -14.46 -10.96
CA THR A 663 20.59 -15.77 -11.11
C THR A 663 20.23 -16.68 -9.93
N PRO A 664 20.44 -18.01 -10.04
CA PRO A 664 20.30 -18.94 -8.91
C PRO A 664 21.10 -18.51 -7.67
N ALA A 665 22.33 -18.03 -7.85
CA ALA A 665 23.16 -17.58 -6.75
C ALA A 665 22.58 -16.33 -6.06
N ILE A 666 22.06 -15.37 -6.84
CA ILE A 666 21.38 -14.20 -6.30
C ILE A 666 20.12 -14.63 -5.53
N ALA A 667 19.27 -15.50 -6.08
CA ALA A 667 18.04 -15.96 -5.43
C ALA A 667 18.31 -16.61 -4.06
N LEU A 668 19.37 -17.44 -3.96
CA LEU A 668 19.80 -18.04 -2.70
C LEU A 668 20.27 -16.99 -1.68
N CYS A 669 20.94 -15.94 -2.14
CA CYS A 669 21.42 -14.84 -1.29
C CYS A 669 20.31 -13.87 -0.87
N LYS A 670 19.21 -13.73 -1.63
CA LYS A 670 18.02 -12.93 -1.27
C LYS A 670 17.35 -13.47 0.00
N GLU A 671 17.26 -14.80 0.12
CA GLU A 671 16.64 -15.50 1.25
C GLU A 671 17.66 -16.39 1.99
N PRO A 672 18.69 -15.83 2.65
CA PRO A 672 19.79 -16.61 3.22
C PRO A 672 19.32 -17.52 4.35
N SER A 673 19.57 -18.82 4.23
CA SER A 673 19.32 -19.82 5.27
C SER A 673 20.41 -20.89 5.23
N ALA A 674 20.51 -21.74 6.25
CA ALA A 674 21.46 -22.86 6.23
C ALA A 674 21.23 -23.79 5.02
N GLU A 675 19.95 -24.02 4.68
CA GLU A 675 19.53 -24.76 3.49
C GLU A 675 20.06 -24.10 2.21
N HIS A 676 19.76 -22.82 2.00
CA HIS A 676 20.17 -22.11 0.79
C HIS A 676 21.69 -21.95 0.68
N ARG A 677 22.38 -21.80 1.81
CA ARG A 677 23.85 -21.76 1.84
C ARG A 677 24.47 -23.08 1.41
N SER A 678 23.88 -24.22 1.78
CA SER A 678 24.30 -25.53 1.28
C SER A 678 24.17 -25.60 -0.24
N TYR A 679 23.03 -25.15 -0.78
CA TYR A 679 22.78 -25.17 -2.22
C TYR A 679 23.73 -24.23 -2.98
N LEU A 680 24.06 -23.09 -2.39
CA LEU A 680 25.04 -22.15 -2.95
C LEU A 680 26.44 -22.76 -2.97
N ALA A 681 26.84 -23.47 -1.91
CA ALA A 681 28.12 -24.16 -1.84
C ALA A 681 28.23 -25.27 -2.89
N GLU A 682 27.17 -26.07 -3.07
CA GLU A 682 27.09 -27.09 -4.13
C GLU A 682 27.23 -26.48 -5.53
N LEU A 683 26.50 -25.39 -5.80
CA LEU A 683 26.57 -24.65 -7.06
C LEU A 683 27.99 -24.17 -7.33
N ILE A 684 28.62 -23.50 -6.36
CA ILE A 684 29.99 -22.97 -6.47
C ILE A 684 30.99 -24.12 -6.72
N ALA A 685 30.87 -25.23 -5.98
CA ALA A 685 31.74 -26.38 -6.13
C ALA A 685 31.58 -27.05 -7.51
N PHE A 686 30.35 -27.14 -8.02
CA PHE A 686 30.07 -27.64 -9.36
C PHE A 686 30.72 -26.77 -10.43
N SER A 687 30.51 -25.45 -10.38
CA SER A 687 31.12 -24.51 -11.33
C SER A 687 32.66 -24.55 -11.29
N ALA A 688 33.25 -24.67 -10.08
CA ALA A 688 34.70 -24.75 -9.94
C ALA A 688 35.30 -26.05 -10.51
N SER A 689 34.64 -27.19 -10.29
CA SER A 689 35.08 -28.50 -10.77
C SER A 689 34.87 -28.71 -12.27
N HIS A 690 34.03 -27.89 -12.90
CA HIS A 690 33.68 -27.99 -14.31
C HIS A 690 33.98 -26.68 -15.07
N ALA A 691 35.01 -25.94 -14.65
CA ALA A 691 35.43 -24.69 -15.31
C ALA A 691 35.74 -24.88 -16.81
N GLU A 692 36.08 -26.10 -17.21
CA GLU A 692 36.27 -26.57 -18.59
C GLU A 692 35.00 -26.56 -19.45
N CYS A 693 33.80 -26.55 -18.84
CA CYS A 693 32.50 -26.58 -19.51
C CYS A 693 32.05 -25.20 -20.07
N ALA A 694 32.97 -24.43 -20.67
CA ALA A 694 32.75 -23.20 -21.46
C ALA A 694 32.92 -21.83 -20.76
N GLY A 695 33.73 -21.72 -19.71
CA GLY A 695 34.02 -20.41 -19.08
C GLY A 695 32.81 -19.77 -18.39
N LEU A 696 31.85 -20.60 -17.98
CA LEU A 696 30.70 -20.20 -17.19
C LEU A 696 31.08 -20.18 -15.70
N ASP A 697 30.89 -19.03 -15.05
CA ASP A 697 31.11 -18.89 -13.61
C ASP A 697 29.84 -19.23 -12.82
N ALA A 698 29.88 -19.06 -11.49
CA ALA A 698 28.74 -19.30 -10.60
C ALA A 698 27.66 -18.20 -10.66
N GLY A 699 27.79 -17.20 -11.55
CA GLY A 699 26.84 -16.09 -11.68
C GLY A 699 26.84 -15.15 -10.46
N LEU A 700 27.95 -15.07 -9.73
CA LEU A 700 28.06 -14.32 -8.46
C LEU A 700 28.19 -12.81 -8.65
N ASP A 701 28.83 -12.38 -9.74
CA ASP A 701 29.05 -10.96 -10.09
C ASP A 701 27.96 -10.43 -11.04
N ALA A 702 26.96 -11.26 -11.37
CA ALA A 702 25.80 -10.82 -12.11
C ALA A 702 24.97 -9.84 -11.28
N VAL A 703 24.35 -8.87 -11.96
CA VAL A 703 23.37 -7.96 -11.37
C VAL A 703 21.96 -8.41 -11.74
N ASP A 704 21.05 -8.36 -10.78
CA ASP A 704 19.63 -8.62 -11.03
C ASP A 704 18.90 -7.38 -11.57
N GLU A 705 17.60 -7.54 -11.79
CA GLU A 705 16.68 -6.48 -12.21
C GLU A 705 16.65 -5.25 -11.27
N ASN A 706 17.09 -5.41 -10.02
CA ASN A 706 17.22 -4.33 -9.04
C ASN A 706 18.64 -3.75 -9.01
N GLY A 707 19.56 -4.26 -9.84
CA GLY A 707 20.96 -3.83 -9.86
C GLY A 707 21.77 -4.34 -8.67
N TYR A 708 21.35 -5.43 -8.03
CA TYR A 708 22.05 -6.05 -6.90
C TYR A 708 22.74 -7.35 -7.30
N THR A 709 23.91 -7.58 -6.74
CA THR A 709 24.68 -8.82 -6.86
C THR A 709 24.39 -9.80 -5.73
N ALA A 710 24.91 -11.02 -5.81
CA ALA A 710 24.84 -11.98 -4.70
C ALA A 710 25.51 -11.42 -3.43
N LEU A 711 26.62 -10.69 -3.58
CA LEU A 711 27.32 -10.07 -2.46
C LEU A 711 26.50 -8.95 -1.79
N ASP A 712 25.78 -8.14 -2.58
CA ASP A 712 24.90 -7.10 -2.05
C ASP A 712 23.86 -7.69 -1.09
N TYR A 713 23.16 -8.75 -1.52
CA TYR A 713 22.16 -9.40 -0.67
C TYR A 713 22.77 -10.04 0.59
N CYS A 714 23.96 -10.64 0.50
CA CYS A 714 24.65 -11.16 1.69
C CYS A 714 24.90 -10.06 2.72
N VAL A 715 25.38 -8.90 2.27
CA VAL A 715 25.67 -7.75 3.12
C VAL A 715 24.38 -7.15 3.70
N PHE A 716 23.34 -7.00 2.87
CA PHE A 716 22.02 -6.49 3.26
C PHE A 716 21.35 -7.31 4.35
N ASN A 717 21.54 -8.63 4.30
CA ASN A 717 20.93 -9.57 5.22
C ASN A 717 21.80 -9.81 6.47
N GLY A 718 23.04 -9.33 6.49
CA GLY A 718 23.96 -9.52 7.60
C GLY A 718 24.42 -10.97 7.77
N ASP A 719 24.29 -11.82 6.75
CA ASP A 719 24.72 -13.22 6.79
C ASP A 719 26.21 -13.32 6.46
N GLY A 720 27.05 -13.12 7.47
CA GLY A 720 28.51 -13.16 7.32
C GLY A 720 29.05 -14.51 6.82
N ALA A 721 28.34 -15.61 7.05
CA ALA A 721 28.79 -16.93 6.61
C ALA A 721 28.47 -17.19 5.14
N THR A 722 27.31 -16.74 4.64
CA THR A 722 27.05 -16.73 3.19
C THR A 722 27.94 -15.69 2.49
N GLU A 723 28.18 -14.52 3.10
CA GLU A 723 29.13 -13.52 2.58
C GLU A 723 30.53 -14.12 2.40
N ALA A 724 31.04 -14.83 3.41
CA ALA A 724 32.36 -15.46 3.35
C ALA A 724 32.46 -16.46 2.19
N LEU A 725 31.41 -17.26 1.96
CA LEU A 725 31.34 -18.21 0.86
C LEU A 725 31.37 -17.52 -0.52
N VAL A 726 30.57 -16.46 -0.69
CA VAL A 726 30.52 -15.67 -1.94
C VAL A 726 31.86 -15.00 -2.20
N VAL A 727 32.48 -14.40 -1.18
CA VAL A 727 33.76 -13.70 -1.31
C VAL A 727 34.89 -14.65 -1.66
N GLU A 728 34.97 -15.82 -1.02
CA GLU A 728 35.98 -16.83 -1.35
C GLU A 728 35.83 -17.33 -2.80
N ALA A 729 34.58 -17.51 -3.26
CA ALA A 729 34.32 -17.91 -4.65
C ALA A 729 34.72 -16.82 -5.65
N LEU A 730 34.36 -15.56 -5.40
CA LEU A 730 34.77 -14.41 -6.23
C LEU A 730 36.30 -14.21 -6.21
N HIS A 731 36.95 -14.42 -5.06
CA HIS A 731 38.41 -14.32 -4.93
C HIS A 731 39.12 -15.29 -5.87
N ARG A 732 38.63 -16.54 -5.93
CA ARG A 732 39.14 -17.56 -6.86
C ARG A 732 38.90 -17.20 -8.34
N GLN A 733 37.82 -16.49 -8.65
CA GLN A 733 37.49 -16.05 -10.02
C GLN A 733 38.33 -14.85 -10.51
N LEU A 734 38.67 -13.91 -9.61
CA LEU A 734 39.32 -12.64 -9.97
C LEU A 734 40.86 -12.70 -10.04
N HIS A 735 41.46 -13.83 -9.66
CA HIS A 735 42.91 -14.10 -9.73
C HIS A 735 43.76 -12.93 -9.18
N ALA A 736 44.71 -12.39 -9.97
CA ALA A 736 45.72 -11.44 -9.52
C ALA A 736 45.20 -10.05 -9.08
N ARG A 737 43.92 -9.71 -9.34
CA ARG A 737 43.30 -8.44 -8.93
C ARG A 737 42.24 -8.62 -7.82
N ALA A 738 42.14 -9.82 -7.25
CA ALA A 738 41.04 -10.19 -6.36
C ALA A 738 40.92 -9.27 -5.14
N ASP A 739 41.99 -9.00 -4.41
CA ASP A 739 41.93 -8.25 -3.14
C ASP A 739 41.38 -6.84 -3.30
N SER A 740 41.95 -6.05 -4.22
CA SER A 740 41.51 -4.65 -4.44
C SER A 740 40.09 -4.59 -4.98
N ALA A 741 39.74 -5.47 -5.92
CA ALA A 741 38.43 -5.45 -6.57
C ALA A 741 37.32 -5.99 -5.65
N LEU A 742 37.64 -6.88 -4.71
CA LEU A 742 36.72 -7.35 -3.68
C LEU A 742 36.53 -6.33 -2.56
N ALA A 743 37.60 -5.64 -2.16
CA ALA A 743 37.51 -4.56 -1.18
C ALA A 743 36.57 -3.44 -1.67
N GLU A 744 36.67 -3.07 -2.95
CA GLU A 744 35.78 -2.10 -3.58
C GLU A 744 34.32 -2.60 -3.60
N ARG A 745 34.06 -3.82 -4.08
CA ARG A 745 32.70 -4.41 -4.11
C ARG A 745 32.06 -4.47 -2.72
N ARG A 746 32.82 -4.88 -1.70
CA ARG A 746 32.34 -4.89 -0.30
C ARG A 746 32.03 -3.49 0.22
N THR A 747 32.86 -2.51 -0.12
CA THR A 747 32.65 -1.11 0.25
C THR A 747 31.36 -0.59 -0.37
N GLU A 748 31.15 -0.83 -1.67
CA GLU A 748 29.93 -0.44 -2.38
C GLU A 748 28.67 -1.14 -1.85
N ALA A 749 28.74 -2.44 -1.54
CA ALA A 749 27.63 -3.17 -0.94
C ALA A 749 27.25 -2.63 0.45
N ARG A 750 28.24 -2.32 1.29
CA ARG A 750 28.03 -1.69 2.61
C ARG A 750 27.48 -0.28 2.49
N LEU A 751 27.95 0.49 1.50
CA LEU A 751 27.44 1.82 1.21
C LEU A 751 25.96 1.79 0.82
N ARG A 752 25.57 0.90 -0.11
CA ARG A 752 24.16 0.68 -0.49
C ARG A 752 23.30 0.23 0.69
N LYS A 753 23.82 -0.67 1.52
CA LYS A 753 23.14 -1.10 2.75
C LYS A 753 22.86 0.10 3.65
N GLY A 754 23.89 0.90 3.90
CA GLY A 754 23.81 2.09 4.74
C GLY A 754 22.80 3.10 4.23
N TYR A 755 22.77 3.39 2.93
CA TYR A 755 21.74 4.25 2.34
C TYR A 755 20.33 3.73 2.59
N ARG A 756 20.08 2.44 2.33
CA ARG A 756 18.76 1.82 2.53
C ARG A 756 18.33 1.92 4.00
N GLU A 757 19.18 1.50 4.92
CA GLU A 757 18.86 1.47 6.35
C GLU A 757 18.70 2.87 6.93
N LEU A 758 19.57 3.81 6.57
CA LEU A 758 19.45 5.20 7.01
C LEU A 758 18.19 5.86 6.46
N PHE A 759 17.87 5.68 5.17
CA PHE A 759 16.65 6.29 4.61
C PHE A 759 15.38 5.63 5.12
N GLN A 760 15.28 4.31 5.00
CA GLN A 760 14.02 3.60 5.19
C GLN A 760 13.77 3.23 6.65
N ASP A 761 14.80 2.79 7.38
CA ASP A 761 14.67 2.25 8.73
C ASP A 761 14.94 3.32 9.81
N VAL A 762 15.72 4.36 9.52
CA VAL A 762 16.09 5.42 10.49
C VAL A 762 15.35 6.75 10.25
N MET A 763 15.46 7.32 9.05
CA MET A 763 15.00 8.69 8.76
C MET A 763 13.51 8.76 8.42
N ARG A 764 13.01 7.88 7.54
CA ARG A 764 11.61 7.85 7.10
C ARG A 764 10.60 7.75 8.25
N PRO A 765 10.79 6.91 9.30
CA PRO A 765 9.85 6.87 10.43
C PRO A 765 9.72 8.21 11.15
N VAL A 766 10.81 8.97 11.27
CA VAL A 766 10.77 10.32 11.86
C VAL A 766 10.00 11.28 10.94
N LEU A 767 10.29 11.25 9.65
CA LEU A 767 9.62 12.10 8.63
C LEU A 767 8.11 11.83 8.57
N LEU A 768 7.66 10.57 8.70
CA LEU A 768 6.24 10.20 8.71
C LEU A 768 5.52 10.64 9.98
N SER A 769 6.18 10.59 11.14
CA SER A 769 5.55 10.91 12.45
C SER A 769 5.06 12.36 12.60
N THR A 770 5.40 13.24 11.64
CA THR A 770 4.98 14.64 11.59
C THR A 770 3.52 14.83 11.24
N LYS A 771 2.97 13.96 10.38
CA LYS A 771 1.57 14.04 9.93
C LYS A 771 0.60 13.76 11.07
N ASP A 772 1.01 12.93 12.02
CA ASP A 772 0.11 12.40 13.05
C ASP A 772 0.09 13.25 14.33
N LYS A 773 1.11 14.09 14.55
CA LYS A 773 1.32 14.76 15.86
C LYS A 773 1.29 16.28 15.85
N GLY A 774 1.16 16.92 14.68
CA GLY A 774 1.14 18.39 14.58
C GLY A 774 2.39 19.08 15.14
N ALA A 775 3.51 18.35 15.26
CA ALA A 775 4.76 18.87 15.77
C ALA A 775 5.34 19.92 14.81
N PRO A 776 5.96 21.01 15.30
CA PRO A 776 6.60 21.99 14.44
C PRO A 776 7.69 21.36 13.57
N ALA A 777 7.86 21.81 12.33
CA ALA A 777 8.86 21.27 11.40
C ALA A 777 10.30 21.29 11.96
N VAL A 778 10.61 22.30 12.79
CA VAL A 778 11.90 22.44 13.47
C VAL A 778 12.18 21.26 14.42
N ASP A 779 11.17 20.79 15.16
CA ASP A 779 11.30 19.68 16.09
C ASP A 779 11.60 18.37 15.35
N THR A 780 10.96 18.17 14.21
CA THR A 780 11.16 16.97 13.39
C THR A 780 12.57 16.91 12.81
N LEU A 781 13.04 17.98 12.18
CA LEU A 781 14.38 18.00 11.59
C LEU A 781 15.47 17.89 12.65
N THR A 782 15.21 18.41 13.86
CA THR A 782 16.09 18.21 15.01
C THR A 782 16.16 16.73 15.40
N ARG A 783 15.01 16.07 15.54
CA ARG A 783 14.97 14.62 15.80
C ARG A 783 15.63 13.81 14.68
N LEU A 784 15.49 14.25 13.43
CA LEU A 784 16.12 13.63 12.26
C LEU A 784 17.65 13.67 12.35
N ARG A 785 18.21 14.82 12.75
CA ARG A 785 19.65 14.99 13.02
C ARG A 785 20.10 14.07 14.15
N SER A 786 19.32 13.97 15.23
CA SER A 786 19.64 13.09 16.36
C SER A 786 19.66 11.61 15.96
N VAL A 787 18.65 11.11 15.24
CA VAL A 787 18.63 9.70 14.84
C VAL A 787 19.71 9.36 13.82
N TYR A 788 20.05 10.30 12.92
CA TYR A 788 21.17 10.14 12.00
C TYR A 788 22.50 10.05 12.74
N ALA A 789 22.78 11.00 13.65
CA ALA A 789 23.99 10.99 14.46
C ALA A 789 24.13 9.69 15.27
N ASN A 790 23.04 9.24 15.91
CA ASN A 790 23.03 7.98 16.64
C ASN A 790 23.27 6.75 15.75
N ALA A 791 22.82 6.77 14.49
CA ALA A 791 23.03 5.68 13.55
C ALA A 791 24.48 5.63 13.01
N LEU A 792 25.18 6.77 12.96
CA LEU A 792 26.61 6.78 12.65
C LEU A 792 27.40 6.07 13.76
N ASP A 793 26.99 6.25 15.01
CA ASP A 793 27.67 5.66 16.16
C ASP A 793 27.34 4.16 16.31
N ALA A 794 28.34 3.39 16.72
CA ALA A 794 28.14 1.96 16.95
C ALA A 794 27.39 1.73 18.27
N SER A 795 26.50 0.75 18.27
CA SER A 795 25.86 0.25 19.48
C SER A 795 26.22 -1.22 19.71
N PRO A 796 26.01 -1.76 20.93
CA PRO A 796 26.14 -3.20 21.16
C PRO A 796 25.23 -4.05 20.26
N ALA A 797 24.14 -3.47 19.72
CA ALA A 797 23.15 -4.16 18.90
C ALA A 797 23.36 -4.00 17.39
N SER A 798 24.13 -2.99 16.93
CA SER A 798 24.35 -2.73 15.51
C SER A 798 25.69 -2.03 15.27
N PRO A 799 26.48 -2.46 14.26
CA PRO A 799 27.64 -1.71 13.82
C PRO A 799 27.19 -0.34 13.28
N GLY A 800 27.79 0.74 13.79
CA GLY A 800 27.52 2.10 13.29
C GLY A 800 28.09 2.32 11.90
N TYR A 801 27.66 3.38 11.23
CA TYR A 801 28.16 3.75 9.90
C TYR A 801 29.30 4.78 9.90
N ARG A 802 29.88 5.09 11.07
CA ARG A 802 31.02 6.00 11.18
C ARG A 802 32.17 5.52 10.30
N GLY A 803 32.68 6.41 9.45
CA GLY A 803 33.71 6.11 8.44
C GLY A 803 33.16 5.69 7.08
N VAL A 804 31.87 5.32 6.98
CA VAL A 804 31.15 5.17 5.70
C VAL A 804 30.46 6.48 5.32
N PHE A 805 29.84 7.13 6.31
CA PHE A 805 29.21 8.45 6.16
C PHE A 805 29.79 9.44 7.18
N ASP A 806 29.83 10.71 6.79
CA ASP A 806 30.31 11.82 7.62
C ASP A 806 29.21 12.41 8.51
N ASP A 807 29.63 13.10 9.58
CA ASP A 807 28.73 13.82 10.50
C ASP A 807 28.03 15.01 9.80
N PHE A 808 26.83 15.39 10.30
CA PHE A 808 26.14 16.59 9.83
C PHE A 808 26.80 17.86 10.38
N LYS A 809 27.46 18.61 9.49
CA LYS A 809 28.20 19.85 9.79
C LYS A 809 27.60 21.04 9.06
N CYS A 810 27.78 22.25 9.59
CA CYS A 810 27.46 23.47 8.87
C CYS A 810 28.42 24.61 9.23
N VAL A 811 28.46 25.63 8.38
CA VAL A 811 29.14 26.89 8.62
C VAL A 811 28.10 27.93 9.09
N PRO A 812 28.22 28.52 10.29
CA PRO A 812 27.33 29.61 10.71
C PRO A 812 27.38 30.76 9.70
N TYR A 813 26.22 31.26 9.25
CA TYR A 813 26.16 32.24 8.16
C TYR A 813 26.94 33.53 8.46
N ARG A 814 26.91 34.01 9.70
CA ARG A 814 27.72 35.18 10.09
C ARG A 814 29.22 34.93 9.96
N ALA A 815 29.70 33.75 10.34
CA ALA A 815 31.10 33.39 10.19
C ALA A 815 31.48 33.30 8.70
N PHE A 816 30.60 32.72 7.88
CA PHE A 816 30.75 32.68 6.43
C PHE A 816 30.85 34.09 5.81
N ALA A 817 29.93 34.99 6.17
CA ALA A 817 29.90 36.37 5.65
C ALA A 817 31.11 37.20 6.08
N VAL A 818 31.67 36.93 7.27
CA VAL A 818 32.87 37.60 7.78
C VAL A 818 34.14 37.08 7.09
N ALA A 819 34.19 35.81 6.71
CA ALA A 819 35.35 35.22 6.03
C ALA A 819 35.66 35.92 4.70
N GLY A 820 34.64 36.38 3.97
CA GLY A 820 34.83 37.15 2.74
C GLY A 820 35.26 36.31 1.52
N HIS A 821 35.35 34.99 1.67
CA HIS A 821 35.64 34.02 0.62
C HIS A 821 34.90 32.72 0.88
N LEU A 822 34.87 31.82 -0.11
CA LEU A 822 34.36 30.47 0.07
C LEU A 822 35.32 29.68 0.98
N PRO A 823 34.89 29.20 2.16
CA PRO A 823 35.78 28.52 3.09
C PRO A 823 36.05 27.08 2.66
N GLY A 824 37.27 26.61 2.91
CA GLY A 824 37.68 25.21 2.81
C GLY A 824 38.01 24.63 4.17
N GLY A 825 38.51 23.39 4.18
CA GLY A 825 38.83 22.68 5.43
C GLY A 825 39.88 23.39 6.32
N ALA A 826 40.80 24.15 5.74
CA ALA A 826 41.82 24.88 6.50
C ALA A 826 41.27 26.04 7.33
N ASP A 827 40.10 26.58 6.97
CA ASP A 827 39.48 27.70 7.67
C ASP A 827 38.81 27.28 8.99
N ASN A 828 38.60 25.97 9.20
CA ASN A 828 37.97 25.40 10.40
C ASN A 828 36.64 26.07 10.79
N LEU A 829 35.86 26.51 9.80
CA LEU A 829 34.58 27.18 10.02
C LEU A 829 33.39 26.21 10.09
N ALA A 830 33.51 25.01 9.50
CA ALA A 830 32.47 23.99 9.57
C ALA A 830 32.49 23.31 10.94
N ARG A 831 31.33 23.23 11.58
CA ARG A 831 31.17 22.66 12.93
C ARG A 831 30.02 21.67 12.96
N ARG A 832 30.07 20.71 13.87
CA ARG A 832 28.99 19.72 14.05
C ARG A 832 27.75 20.44 14.61
N VAL A 833 26.57 20.15 14.06
CA VAL A 833 25.32 20.67 14.61
C VAL A 833 24.94 19.79 15.81
N ALA A 834 24.77 20.38 16.99
CA ALA A 834 24.44 19.61 18.20
C ALA A 834 23.05 18.96 18.08
N ALA A 835 22.95 17.69 18.43
CA ALA A 835 21.68 17.02 18.66
C ALA A 835 21.24 17.30 20.12
N PRO A 836 20.05 17.87 20.39
CA PRO A 836 19.60 18.00 21.77
C PRO A 836 19.40 16.59 22.36
N VAL A 837 20.06 16.34 23.48
CA VAL A 837 19.92 15.09 24.25
C VAL A 837 18.77 15.29 25.24
N ASP A 838 17.79 14.40 25.21
CA ASP A 838 16.71 14.39 26.20
C ASP A 838 17.28 14.20 27.62
N GLY A 839 17.18 15.24 28.46
CA GLY A 839 17.36 15.15 29.91
C GLY A 839 18.80 15.21 30.44
N GLY A 840 19.82 15.47 29.60
CA GLY A 840 21.21 15.67 30.03
C GLY A 840 21.70 17.08 29.74
N THR A 841 22.34 17.74 30.70
CA THR A 841 23.14 18.94 30.43
C THR A 841 24.25 18.55 29.45
N VAL A 842 24.24 19.17 28.26
CA VAL A 842 25.32 19.06 27.26
C VAL A 842 26.62 19.48 27.96
N GLU A 843 27.55 18.55 28.14
CA GLU A 843 28.92 18.92 28.48
C GLU A 843 29.49 19.71 27.28
N ASP A 844 30.05 20.89 27.57
CA ASP A 844 30.70 21.81 26.64
C ASP A 844 31.67 21.08 25.69
N SER A 845 31.19 20.65 24.52
CA SER A 845 32.06 20.23 23.43
C SER A 845 32.44 21.46 22.62
N PRO A 846 33.72 21.87 22.57
CA PRO A 846 34.15 23.06 21.84
C PRO A 846 33.92 23.00 20.32
N ASP A 847 33.51 21.84 19.78
CA ASP A 847 33.35 21.55 18.35
C ASP A 847 31.88 21.58 17.86
N SER A 848 30.90 21.87 18.72
CA SER A 848 29.47 21.99 18.35
C SER A 848 28.95 23.43 18.29
N VAL A 849 27.87 23.66 17.54
CA VAL A 849 27.18 24.97 17.48
C VAL A 849 25.78 24.83 18.06
N ASP A 850 25.58 25.38 19.26
CA ASP A 850 24.30 25.31 19.98
C ASP A 850 23.25 26.33 19.49
N ALA A 851 23.65 27.29 18.63
CA ALA A 851 22.81 28.41 18.22
C ALA A 851 22.17 28.29 16.83
N VAL A 852 22.43 27.20 16.08
CA VAL A 852 21.92 27.02 14.70
C VAL A 852 20.73 26.06 14.68
N ASP A 853 19.56 26.59 14.32
CA ASP A 853 18.32 25.80 14.25
C ASP A 853 17.83 25.65 12.81
N TYR A 854 18.26 26.54 11.91
CA TYR A 854 17.91 26.54 10.50
C TYR A 854 19.16 26.32 9.64
N VAL A 855 19.15 25.29 8.79
CA VAL A 855 20.28 24.95 7.91
C VAL A 855 19.84 24.96 6.46
N VAL A 856 20.60 25.68 5.63
CA VAL A 856 20.41 25.75 4.18
C VAL A 856 21.51 24.97 3.47
N PHE A 857 21.12 24.00 2.66
CA PHE A 857 22.02 23.30 1.74
C PHE A 857 22.27 24.14 0.50
N ILE A 858 23.54 24.46 0.23
CA ILE A 858 23.93 25.20 -0.97
C ILE A 858 24.40 24.21 -2.02
N SER A 859 23.60 24.03 -3.07
CA SER A 859 23.97 23.22 -4.23
C SER A 859 24.52 24.11 -5.34
N TYR A 860 25.72 23.81 -5.82
CA TYR A 860 26.40 24.63 -6.82
C TYR A 860 27.45 23.85 -7.63
N ARG A 861 27.96 24.49 -8.67
CA ARG A 861 29.09 23.97 -9.48
C ARG A 861 30.38 24.68 -9.10
N TRP A 862 31.50 23.98 -9.26
CA TRP A 862 32.81 24.60 -9.27
C TRP A 862 32.92 25.48 -10.51
N ILE A 863 33.13 26.79 -10.31
CA ILE A 863 33.26 27.75 -11.41
C ILE A 863 34.72 27.99 -11.80
N ASN A 864 35.65 27.67 -10.90
CA ASN A 864 37.07 27.65 -11.18
C ASN A 864 37.44 26.41 -11.99
N VAL A 865 37.51 26.57 -13.31
CA VAL A 865 37.81 25.50 -14.27
C VAL A 865 39.28 25.43 -14.68
N THR A 866 40.18 26.05 -13.90
CA THR A 866 41.62 25.94 -14.16
C THR A 866 42.10 24.49 -13.92
N ARG A 867 43.08 24.04 -14.70
CA ARG A 867 43.52 22.63 -14.71
C ARG A 867 44.02 22.13 -13.35
N ASP A 868 44.49 23.04 -12.50
CA ASP A 868 45.04 22.79 -11.16
C ASP A 868 44.20 23.48 -10.06
N ALA A 869 42.91 23.75 -10.32
CA ALA A 869 42.03 24.39 -9.34
C ALA A 869 41.90 23.54 -8.06
N THR A 870 42.31 24.10 -6.93
CA THR A 870 42.16 23.49 -5.60
C THR A 870 40.97 24.04 -4.82
N ALA A 871 40.26 25.03 -5.37
CA ALA A 871 39.11 25.68 -4.76
C ALA A 871 37.96 25.82 -5.78
N PRO A 872 36.69 25.75 -5.34
CA PRO A 872 35.52 25.84 -6.22
C PRO A 872 35.31 27.22 -6.84
N ASP A 873 35.79 28.26 -6.16
CA ASP A 873 35.56 29.66 -6.48
C ASP A 873 36.72 30.26 -7.29
N ASP A 874 36.42 31.30 -8.06
CA ASP A 874 37.41 32.04 -8.83
C ASP A 874 38.12 33.10 -7.96
N ALA A 875 39.18 33.70 -8.52
CA ALA A 875 39.94 34.75 -7.84
C ALA A 875 39.11 36.04 -7.57
N ALA A 876 37.93 36.17 -8.17
CA ALA A 876 37.01 37.27 -7.96
C ALA A 876 35.94 36.94 -6.90
N HIS A 877 36.01 35.77 -6.25
CA HIS A 877 35.03 35.31 -5.27
C HIS A 877 33.59 35.36 -5.80
N THR A 878 33.40 35.03 -7.07
CA THR A 878 32.10 35.12 -7.75
C THR A 878 31.10 34.17 -7.11
N GLN A 879 31.52 32.94 -6.76
CA GLN A 879 30.67 31.94 -6.14
C GLN A 879 30.27 32.35 -4.72
N TYR A 880 31.23 32.79 -3.91
CA TYR A 880 30.99 33.32 -2.57
C TYR A 880 29.96 34.47 -2.58
N ARG A 881 30.15 35.46 -3.46
CA ARG A 881 29.22 36.60 -3.60
C ARG A 881 27.83 36.16 -4.02
N ARG A 882 27.73 35.17 -4.91
CA ARG A 882 26.46 34.59 -5.34
C ARG A 882 25.75 33.86 -4.21
N ILE A 883 26.47 33.12 -3.37
CA ILE A 883 25.90 32.47 -2.17
C ILE A 883 25.37 33.54 -1.21
N CYS A 884 26.14 34.60 -0.93
CA CYS A 884 25.69 35.70 -0.07
C CYS A 884 24.40 36.33 -0.59
N ALA A 885 24.35 36.70 -1.87
CA ALA A 885 23.15 37.28 -2.49
C ALA A 885 21.93 36.36 -2.41
N ALA A 886 22.12 35.06 -2.62
CA ALA A 886 21.04 34.08 -2.53
C ALA A 886 20.51 33.92 -1.10
N VAL A 887 21.40 33.89 -0.10
CA VAL A 887 21.03 33.78 1.31
C VAL A 887 20.37 35.07 1.81
N GLU A 888 20.84 36.24 1.39
CA GLU A 888 20.21 37.52 1.72
C GLU A 888 18.79 37.61 1.14
N ALA A 889 18.60 37.21 -0.12
CA ALA A 889 17.28 37.14 -0.74
C ALA A 889 16.36 36.10 -0.05
N PHE A 890 16.94 35.03 0.49
CA PHE A 890 16.21 34.04 1.29
C PHE A 890 15.74 34.65 2.62
N LEU A 891 16.63 35.29 3.37
CA LEU A 891 16.30 35.94 4.66
C LEU A 891 15.26 37.06 4.50
N GLN A 892 15.27 37.78 3.38
CA GLN A 892 14.23 38.78 3.07
C GLN A 892 12.83 38.17 2.89
N ARG A 893 12.75 36.90 2.45
CA ARG A 893 11.48 36.18 2.26
C ARG A 893 11.00 35.44 3.50
N HIS A 894 11.94 35.03 4.36
CA HIS A 894 11.69 34.25 5.57
C HIS A 894 12.06 35.07 6.80
N ALA A 895 11.19 36.02 7.16
CA ALA A 895 11.42 36.92 8.29
C ALA A 895 11.46 36.21 9.66
N ASP A 896 10.99 34.96 9.71
CA ASP A 896 11.07 34.05 10.85
C ASP A 896 12.47 33.43 11.04
N VAL A 897 13.34 33.51 10.03
CA VAL A 897 14.73 33.02 10.09
C VAL A 897 15.68 34.19 10.32
N THR A 898 16.53 34.08 11.34
CA THR A 898 17.54 35.11 11.66
C THR A 898 18.93 34.68 11.23
N ALA A 899 19.75 35.63 10.80
CA ALA A 899 21.13 35.39 10.36
C ALA A 899 22.02 34.76 11.45
N ASP A 900 21.74 35.01 12.73
CA ASP A 900 22.45 34.43 13.88
C ASP A 900 22.19 32.93 14.05
N ARG A 901 21.00 32.48 13.66
CA ARG A 901 20.52 31.10 13.85
C ARG A 901 20.57 30.27 12.55
N LEU A 902 21.16 30.83 11.50
CA LEU A 902 21.29 30.23 10.17
C LEU A 902 22.66 29.59 9.99
N GLY A 903 22.67 28.31 9.61
CA GLY A 903 23.85 27.59 9.14
C GLY A 903 23.78 27.29 7.64
N LEU A 904 24.94 27.22 7.00
CA LEU A 904 25.08 26.84 5.60
C LEU A 904 25.80 25.48 5.51
N TRP A 905 25.19 24.53 4.82
CA TRP A 905 25.90 23.33 4.38
C TRP A 905 26.49 23.59 3.00
N ILE A 906 27.83 23.50 2.90
CA ILE A 906 28.61 23.77 1.69
C ILE A 906 29.62 22.64 1.53
N ASP A 907 29.59 21.94 0.40
CA ASP A 907 30.43 20.75 0.14
C ASP A 907 31.92 20.98 0.43
N HIS A 908 32.52 22.06 -0.09
CA HIS A 908 33.94 22.34 0.06
C HIS A 908 34.36 22.66 1.50
N ALA A 909 33.45 23.21 2.29
CA ALA A 909 33.70 23.56 3.68
C ALA A 909 33.38 22.42 4.65
N CYS A 910 32.30 21.66 4.37
CA CYS A 910 31.75 20.68 5.27
C CYS A 910 32.29 19.26 5.02
N VAL A 911 32.76 18.95 3.82
CA VAL A 911 33.40 17.68 3.48
C VAL A 911 34.91 17.80 3.70
N ASP A 912 35.51 16.78 4.32
CA ASP A 912 36.96 16.64 4.41
C ASP A 912 37.57 16.50 3.02
N GLN A 913 38.19 17.56 2.51
CA GLN A 913 38.78 17.58 1.17
C GLN A 913 40.00 16.63 1.04
N THR A 914 40.58 16.19 2.16
CA THR A 914 41.68 15.22 2.18
C THR A 914 41.19 13.77 2.12
N ASN A 915 39.96 13.52 2.56
CA ASN A 915 39.27 12.24 2.47
C ASN A 915 37.77 12.45 2.16
N PRO A 916 37.44 12.81 0.91
CA PRO A 916 36.09 13.28 0.59
C PRO A 916 35.04 12.17 0.50
N ALA A 917 35.45 10.89 0.44
CA ALA A 917 34.55 9.78 0.16
C ALA A 917 33.37 9.67 1.17
N PRO A 918 33.58 9.73 2.51
CA PRO A 918 32.47 9.67 3.46
C PRO A 918 31.52 10.86 3.39
N GLY A 919 32.03 12.06 3.08
CA GLY A 919 31.22 13.27 2.95
C GLY A 919 30.39 13.29 1.67
N ILE A 920 30.98 12.88 0.54
CA ILE A 920 30.26 12.70 -0.74
C ILE A 920 29.19 11.62 -0.59
N ALA A 921 29.53 10.49 0.06
CA ALA A 921 28.58 9.44 0.36
C ALA A 921 27.42 9.94 1.23
N ALA A 922 27.66 10.83 2.19
CA ALA A 922 26.62 11.31 3.08
C ALA A 922 25.61 12.28 2.42
N LEU A 923 25.97 12.92 1.29
CA LEU A 923 25.21 13.99 0.63
C LEU A 923 23.67 13.80 0.65
N PRO A 924 23.11 12.66 0.22
CA PRO A 924 21.66 12.49 0.18
C PRO A 924 21.00 12.59 1.57
N MET A 925 21.64 12.06 2.62
CA MET A 925 21.15 12.13 4.00
C MET A 925 21.36 13.51 4.60
N LEU A 926 22.40 14.24 4.17
CA LEU A 926 22.65 15.63 4.61
C LEU A 926 21.58 16.57 4.03
N VAL A 927 21.19 16.40 2.76
CA VAL A 927 20.06 17.13 2.16
C VAL A 927 18.78 16.90 2.96
N ALA A 928 18.49 15.65 3.34
CA ALA A 928 17.32 15.32 4.13
C ALA A 928 17.31 15.92 5.55
N GLN A 929 18.45 16.37 6.08
CA GLN A 929 18.54 17.04 7.40
C GLN A 929 18.46 18.58 7.31
N CYS A 930 18.50 19.14 6.11
CA CYS A 930 18.46 20.59 5.88
C CYS A 930 17.02 21.11 5.81
N ASN A 931 16.80 22.32 6.31
CA ASN A 931 15.50 22.99 6.27
C ASN A 931 15.16 23.47 4.85
N ALA A 932 16.17 23.93 4.11
CA ALA A 932 16.00 24.34 2.72
C ALA A 932 17.20 23.96 1.86
N VAL A 933 16.96 23.87 0.56
CA VAL A 933 17.97 23.71 -0.49
C VAL A 933 17.95 24.97 -1.38
N ILE A 934 19.10 25.57 -1.62
CA ILE A 934 19.27 26.63 -2.62
C ILE A 934 20.22 26.13 -3.72
N SER A 935 19.66 25.94 -4.91
CA SER A 935 20.41 25.54 -6.12
C SER A 935 20.88 26.78 -6.89
N LEU A 936 22.19 26.92 -7.03
CA LEU A 936 22.80 28.00 -7.82
C LEU A 936 22.91 27.55 -9.29
N THR A 937 21.83 27.73 -10.05
CA THR A 937 21.68 27.12 -11.38
C THR A 937 22.48 27.81 -12.49
N SER A 938 22.98 27.03 -13.43
CA SER A 938 23.62 27.42 -14.68
C SER A 938 23.02 26.61 -15.83
N ALA A 939 23.38 26.93 -17.08
CA ALA A 939 22.83 26.26 -18.26
C ALA A 939 22.99 24.72 -18.25
N ASP A 940 24.08 24.23 -17.67
CA ASP A 940 24.48 22.81 -17.58
C ASP A 940 24.17 22.16 -16.22
N TYR A 941 23.55 22.90 -15.27
CA TYR A 941 23.37 22.43 -13.89
C TYR A 941 22.56 21.13 -13.81
N TYR A 942 21.48 21.04 -14.58
CA TYR A 942 20.57 19.89 -14.60
C TYR A 942 21.13 18.68 -15.35
N ASP A 943 22.24 18.83 -16.09
CA ASP A 943 22.87 17.70 -16.79
C ASP A 943 23.77 16.89 -15.87
N ARG A 944 24.22 17.48 -14.75
CA ARG A 944 25.14 16.84 -13.80
C ARG A 944 24.41 15.90 -12.87
N ALA A 945 24.92 14.67 -12.74
CA ALA A 945 24.28 13.63 -11.96
C ALA A 945 24.14 13.97 -10.46
N TRP A 946 25.22 14.39 -9.78
CA TRP A 946 25.18 14.67 -8.33
C TRP A 946 24.28 15.87 -7.99
N CYS A 947 24.32 16.95 -8.78
CA CYS A 947 23.37 18.06 -8.62
C CYS A 947 21.92 17.60 -8.84
N SER A 948 21.70 16.69 -9.79
CA SER A 948 20.38 16.09 -10.03
C SER A 948 19.92 15.23 -8.84
N VAL A 949 20.82 14.51 -8.17
CA VAL A 949 20.49 13.74 -6.95
C VAL A 949 19.98 14.67 -5.85
N GLU A 950 20.66 15.79 -5.62
CA GLU A 950 20.25 16.80 -4.64
C GLU A 950 18.88 17.39 -4.96
N VAL A 951 18.63 17.74 -6.22
CA VAL A 951 17.32 18.26 -6.65
C VAL A 951 16.22 17.21 -6.49
N MET A 952 16.47 15.97 -6.90
CA MET A 952 15.51 14.88 -6.76
C MET A 952 15.17 14.65 -5.29
N MET A 953 16.17 14.62 -4.40
CA MET A 953 15.96 14.52 -2.96
C MET A 953 15.10 15.70 -2.46
N ALA A 954 15.44 16.93 -2.85
CA ALA A 954 14.66 18.11 -2.47
C ALA A 954 13.20 18.02 -2.96
N GLN A 955 12.97 17.60 -4.21
CA GLN A 955 11.62 17.43 -4.77
C GLN A 955 10.80 16.39 -3.99
N VAL A 956 11.38 15.22 -3.70
CA VAL A 956 10.74 14.16 -2.91
C VAL A 956 10.37 14.68 -1.53
N LEU A 957 11.35 15.25 -0.83
CA LEU A 957 11.20 15.74 0.53
C LEU A 957 10.13 16.85 0.65
N CYS A 958 10.13 17.79 -0.30
CA CYS A 958 9.11 18.84 -0.37
C CYS A 958 7.70 18.26 -0.63
N ARG A 959 7.55 17.31 -1.58
CA ARG A 959 6.25 16.73 -1.94
C ARG A 959 5.66 15.83 -0.86
N ALA A 960 6.48 14.96 -0.29
CA ALA A 960 6.01 13.90 0.60
C ALA A 960 5.74 14.40 2.02
N TYR A 961 6.55 15.35 2.50
CA TYR A 961 6.58 15.74 3.92
C TYR A 961 6.23 17.21 4.18
N GLY A 962 6.45 18.12 3.23
CA GLY A 962 6.20 19.55 3.42
C GLY A 962 7.08 20.20 4.51
N LEU A 963 8.16 19.54 4.94
CA LEU A 963 9.10 20.03 5.97
C LEU A 963 10.25 20.85 5.38
N HIS A 964 10.46 20.72 4.07
CA HIS A 964 11.60 21.28 3.37
C HIS A 964 11.15 22.32 2.37
N ALA A 965 12.01 23.30 2.09
CA ALA A 965 11.83 24.25 1.01
C ALA A 965 12.95 24.14 -0.04
N TRP A 966 12.63 24.35 -1.30
CA TRP A 966 13.62 24.35 -2.37
C TRP A 966 13.53 25.62 -3.22
N TYR A 967 14.68 26.24 -3.44
CA TYR A 967 14.85 27.45 -4.23
C TYR A 967 15.93 27.29 -5.28
N GLU A 968 15.78 28.03 -6.37
CA GLU A 968 16.84 28.31 -7.33
C GLU A 968 17.26 29.77 -7.23
N HIS A 969 18.56 30.02 -7.30
CA HIS A 969 19.08 31.35 -7.56
C HIS A 969 19.57 31.42 -9.01
N VAL A 970 18.83 32.14 -9.84
CA VAL A 970 19.13 32.32 -11.26
C VAL A 970 19.79 33.68 -11.47
N VAL A 971 20.80 33.73 -12.33
CA VAL A 971 21.44 34.98 -12.75
C VAL A 971 21.00 35.26 -14.18
N ASP A 972 20.44 36.44 -14.43
CA ASP A 972 20.04 36.85 -15.77
C ASP A 972 21.23 37.32 -16.63
N ALA A 973 20.96 37.71 -17.88
CA ALA A 973 21.99 38.18 -18.81
C ALA A 973 22.70 39.46 -18.33
N ASP A 974 22.05 40.25 -17.49
CA ASP A 974 22.56 41.50 -16.93
C ASP A 974 23.27 41.28 -15.58
N SER A 975 23.52 40.01 -15.20
CA SER A 975 24.15 39.61 -13.94
C SER A 975 23.35 39.94 -12.68
N HIS A 976 22.04 40.18 -12.80
CA HIS A 976 21.15 40.30 -11.65
C HIS A 976 20.70 38.92 -11.16
N GLY A 977 21.00 38.64 -9.90
CA GLY A 977 20.59 37.42 -9.21
C GLY A 977 19.18 37.50 -8.66
N THR A 978 18.34 36.52 -8.97
CA THR A 978 16.99 36.39 -8.39
C THR A 978 16.80 35.00 -7.80
N LEU A 979 16.34 34.95 -6.54
CA LEU A 979 15.89 33.72 -5.91
C LEU A 979 14.46 33.40 -6.37
N ARG A 980 14.12 32.16 -6.66
CA ARG A 980 12.73 31.72 -6.98
C ARG A 980 12.47 30.32 -6.42
N PRO A 981 11.21 29.92 -6.18
CA PRO A 981 10.90 28.53 -5.83
C PRO A 981 11.41 27.58 -6.91
N GLY A 982 11.96 26.43 -6.49
CA GLY A 982 12.44 25.42 -7.40
C GLY A 982 11.31 24.77 -8.21
N PRO A 983 11.55 24.42 -9.49
CA PRO A 983 10.53 23.82 -10.35
C PRO A 983 10.25 22.36 -9.97
N MET A 984 9.11 22.12 -9.32
CA MET A 984 8.74 20.80 -8.81
C MET A 984 8.53 19.75 -9.92
N ASP A 985 8.18 20.16 -11.13
CA ASP A 985 7.74 19.24 -12.19
C ASP A 985 8.83 18.90 -13.21
N ILE A 986 10.10 19.17 -12.88
CA ILE A 986 11.22 18.67 -13.70
C ILE A 986 11.34 17.16 -13.47
N GLU A 987 11.29 16.40 -14.56
CA GLU A 987 11.58 14.97 -14.54
C GLU A 987 13.11 14.75 -14.51
N ILE A 988 13.57 14.04 -13.48
CA ILE A 988 14.96 13.68 -13.31
C ILE A 988 15.11 12.19 -13.58
N ASN A 989 15.83 11.88 -14.65
CA ASN A 989 16.22 10.51 -14.99
C ASN A 989 17.75 10.40 -14.88
N MET A 990 18.25 9.64 -13.90
CA MET A 990 19.69 9.53 -13.66
C MET A 990 20.42 8.74 -14.75
N ALA A 991 19.72 7.89 -15.50
CA ALA A 991 20.32 7.07 -16.55
C ALA A 991 20.92 7.92 -17.69
N HIS A 992 20.46 9.15 -17.88
CA HIS A 992 20.93 10.04 -18.95
C HIS A 992 21.80 11.20 -18.46
N LYS A 993 22.15 11.25 -17.17
CA LYS A 993 22.96 12.34 -16.61
C LYS A 993 24.44 12.16 -16.89
N VAL A 994 25.14 13.29 -16.99
CA VAL A 994 26.58 13.40 -17.19
C VAL A 994 27.29 13.14 -15.87
N LEU A 995 28.24 12.21 -15.92
CA LEU A 995 29.07 11.80 -14.80
C LEU A 995 30.52 12.19 -15.01
N ALA A 996 31.20 12.57 -13.92
CA ALA A 996 32.64 12.73 -13.94
C ALA A 996 33.35 11.37 -14.06
N PHE A 997 32.80 10.35 -13.39
CA PHE A 997 33.27 8.97 -13.44
C PHE A 997 32.08 8.05 -13.69
N GLU A 998 32.13 7.25 -14.76
CA GLU A 998 31.02 6.34 -15.07
C GLU A 998 30.85 5.19 -14.04
N SER A 999 31.88 4.95 -13.23
CA SER A 999 31.78 4.07 -12.06
C SER A 999 30.72 4.50 -11.04
N ASP A 1000 30.31 5.78 -11.03
CA ASP A 1000 29.26 6.29 -10.14
C ASP A 1000 27.85 5.93 -10.62
N ARG A 1001 27.67 5.49 -11.88
CA ARG A 1001 26.35 5.25 -12.47
C ARG A 1001 25.47 4.27 -11.67
N PRO A 1002 25.98 3.10 -11.22
CA PRO A 1002 25.18 2.20 -10.38
C PRO A 1002 24.76 2.86 -9.06
N ARG A 1003 25.63 3.69 -8.47
CA ARG A 1003 25.36 4.38 -7.21
C ARG A 1003 24.25 5.43 -7.35
N ILE A 1004 24.28 6.27 -8.39
CA ILE A 1004 23.24 7.28 -8.59
C ILE A 1004 21.88 6.66 -8.96
N LEU A 1005 21.87 5.55 -9.71
CA LEU A 1005 20.63 4.83 -10.04
C LEU A 1005 20.03 4.18 -8.78
N PHE A 1006 20.88 3.66 -7.90
CA PHE A 1006 20.45 3.16 -6.60
C PHE A 1006 19.84 4.30 -5.75
N LEU A 1007 20.51 5.45 -5.67
CA LEU A 1007 20.01 6.62 -4.94
C LEU A 1007 18.70 7.15 -5.52
N GLU A 1008 18.51 7.11 -6.85
CA GLU A 1008 17.24 7.46 -7.48
C GLU A 1008 16.08 6.60 -6.96
N ARG A 1009 16.30 5.29 -6.85
CA ARG A 1009 15.28 4.38 -6.30
C ARG A 1009 15.03 4.63 -4.82
N GLN A 1010 16.07 4.78 -4.02
CA GLN A 1010 15.92 5.02 -2.57
C GLN A 1010 15.24 6.36 -2.28
N ALA A 1011 15.52 7.40 -3.06
CA ALA A 1011 14.82 8.67 -2.97
C ALA A 1011 13.33 8.53 -3.29
N LYS A 1012 12.96 7.81 -4.36
CA LYS A 1012 11.55 7.54 -4.69
C LYS A 1012 10.82 6.75 -3.59
N LEU A 1013 11.51 5.84 -2.91
CA LEU A 1013 10.95 5.10 -1.77
C LEU A 1013 10.83 5.97 -0.51
N LEU A 1014 11.67 6.99 -0.38
CA LEU A 1014 11.60 7.94 0.73
C LEU A 1014 10.34 8.79 0.69
N GLY A 1015 9.59 8.94 -0.41
CA GLY A 1015 8.40 9.80 -0.45
C GLY A 1015 7.41 9.48 -1.55
#